data_AF-A0A9D4CA26-F1
#
_entry.id   AF-A0A9D4CA26-F1
#
_cell.length_a   1.000
_cell.length_b   1.000
_cell.length_c   1.000
_cell.angle_alpha   90.00
_cell.angle_beta   90.00
_cell.angle_gamma   90.00
#
_symmetry.space_group_name_H-M   'P 1'
#
loop_
_entity.id
_entity.type
_entity.pdbx_description
1 polymer ?
#
loop_
_entity_poly.entity_id
_entity_poly.type
_entity_poly.pdbx_seq_one_letter_code
_entity_poly.pdbx_strand_id
1 'polypeptide(L)'
;MSNLFMAGSSETLLVHTCVITCLVIVSAFNLDTTIPVIKQGPPNSYFGFSVAQHKEVRKINPEQLSNEVIGNYILVGAPKLNIATSKENSTGGIYRCNALSSKKDDCEILLKDQYGPGSKGDPGRHDQWLGVVVRSGGLGKGVVACAHRYKEIKETSDSTNNIYGLGMCYQMTQDLALNIDLGIGNIFTPCSGYSKVKEHEEYAFCQSGISAYITENERLIMGAPGPINWIGMINEIDIAPKFSIKRMYRSPTTMADPLPGPVSLNSYLGYSSVGGKFDNTERMYYVAGAPHSLGYGQVVFFTEMSTGNILSYETSQILTGGLPFSGFGHELMAVDVNNDGYDDLIVGCPFYYVEEKDSIKIGGAIYIYSGHADMITNMTKPHVITGRSTNREDCEKLQCRHARFGFSLAKAGDLNMDGYQDFAVGAPFEGRGAVYIYHGSAKGVQEPFSQRIFAEDLATATGWTAFGYSLSGGMDLDDNTYPDLLVGSYSDNKVALLRTRPIVKLHSKINVTPDRLNMSHSAQRKCIIDQLKYYCVEIQLCLRYTAEPVERFDEPVDIIYTITAEPTRFNSRVDFYDTKHGYSQVVEDTLTLKSQKETGGLDAVNPQYKCTTKTAYLKEQITDVLTALTFGISYRLPERTAPASTPAPGALPDINEFPILDAGLTESETMIFTEVEFVKKCGDDNICNSNLNMKVDLQDLSKTQSGMPVLEIGATDQLKVHVDVENKGEIAYQTAFFLTKPSSLIWQQSEP
;
A
#
# COMPACT_ATOMS: atom_id res chain seq x y z
N MET A 1 -45.95 47.81 -31.90
CA MET A 1 -45.74 46.67 -30.98
C MET A 1 -44.36 46.83 -30.37
N SER A 2 -44.36 47.30 -29.13
CA SER A 2 -43.30 47.36 -28.10
C SER A 2 -41.89 47.86 -28.46
N ASN A 3 -41.55 48.97 -27.81
CA ASN A 3 -40.41 49.88 -27.99
C ASN A 3 -39.09 49.43 -27.35
N LEU A 4 -38.02 50.03 -27.89
CA LEU A 4 -36.71 50.37 -27.31
C LEU A 4 -36.75 50.81 -25.82
N PHE A 5 -35.66 50.57 -25.06
CA PHE A 5 -34.70 51.61 -24.62
C PHE A 5 -33.45 51.03 -23.94
N MET A 6 -32.35 51.76 -24.10
CA MET A 6 -30.96 51.51 -23.67
C MET A 6 -30.66 51.78 -22.18
N ALA A 7 -29.52 51.21 -21.77
CA ALA A 7 -28.47 51.74 -20.87
C ALA A 7 -28.56 51.48 -19.35
N GLY A 8 -27.44 51.01 -18.79
CA GLY A 8 -27.19 50.99 -17.35
C GLY A 8 -26.06 50.05 -16.95
N SER A 9 -24.84 50.60 -16.89
CA SER A 9 -23.62 50.02 -16.32
C SER A 9 -23.80 49.43 -14.91
N SER A 10 -23.18 48.27 -14.64
CA SER A 10 -22.72 47.90 -13.31
C SER A 10 -21.52 46.96 -13.41
N GLU A 11 -20.40 47.43 -12.90
CA GLU A 11 -19.15 46.70 -12.71
C GLU A 11 -19.41 45.49 -11.81
N THR A 12 -19.27 44.28 -12.35
CA THR A 12 -19.16 43.06 -11.55
C THR A 12 -17.68 42.83 -11.30
N LEU A 13 -17.25 43.17 -10.09
CA LEU A 13 -15.93 42.84 -9.55
C LEU A 13 -15.83 41.30 -9.43
N LEU A 14 -15.37 40.66 -10.50
CA LEU A 14 -14.95 39.27 -10.52
C LEU A 14 -13.68 39.16 -9.67
N VAL A 15 -13.84 38.95 -8.37
CA VAL A 15 -12.76 38.53 -7.47
C VAL A 15 -12.30 37.15 -7.95
N HIS A 16 -11.21 37.12 -8.73
CA HIS A 16 -10.46 35.91 -9.01
C HIS A 16 -9.92 35.37 -7.68
N THR A 17 -10.64 34.42 -7.10
CA THR A 17 -10.12 33.50 -6.09
C THR A 17 -9.15 32.56 -6.79
N CYS A 18 -7.92 33.03 -6.96
CA CYS A 18 -6.79 32.18 -7.32
C CYS A 18 -6.31 31.47 -6.05
N VAL A 19 -7.10 30.48 -5.58
CA VAL A 19 -6.59 29.50 -4.64
C VAL A 19 -5.83 28.48 -5.46
N ILE A 20 -4.53 28.72 -5.63
CA ILE A 20 -3.60 27.69 -6.10
C ILE A 20 -3.41 26.73 -4.91
N THR A 21 -4.36 25.84 -4.69
CA THR A 21 -4.08 24.59 -3.98
C THR A 21 -3.34 23.69 -4.96
N CYS A 22 -2.01 23.80 -4.97
CA CYS A 22 -1.16 22.68 -5.36
C CYS A 22 -1.24 21.65 -4.22
N LEU A 23 -2.36 20.91 -4.17
CA LEU A 23 -2.42 19.64 -3.44
C LEU A 23 -1.74 18.60 -4.34
N VAL A 24 -0.42 18.56 -4.28
CA VAL A 24 0.30 17.35 -4.67
C VAL A 24 0.12 16.38 -3.51
N ILE A 25 -0.96 15.60 -3.55
CA ILE A 25 -1.14 14.46 -2.65
C ILE A 25 -0.15 13.40 -3.14
N VAL A 26 1.10 13.49 -2.66
CA VAL A 26 2.04 12.38 -2.79
C VAL A 26 1.65 11.37 -1.70
N SER A 27 0.89 10.35 -2.08
CA SER A 27 0.66 9.15 -1.26
C SER A 27 1.94 8.31 -1.28
N ALA A 28 3.00 8.79 -0.61
CA ALA A 28 4.23 8.05 -0.43
C ALA A 28 4.35 7.69 1.04
N PHE A 29 4.15 6.42 1.36
CA PHE A 29 4.31 5.91 2.71
C PHE A 29 5.81 5.78 3.03
N ASN A 30 6.57 5.00 2.25
CA ASN A 30 8.05 4.99 2.32
C ASN A 30 8.79 4.29 1.17
N LEU A 31 8.11 3.59 0.24
CA LEU A 31 8.78 3.07 -0.95
C LEU A 31 9.16 4.23 -1.89
N ASP A 32 10.44 4.32 -2.26
CA ASP A 32 10.93 5.41 -3.09
C ASP A 32 10.66 5.19 -4.58
N THR A 33 10.04 6.18 -5.20
CA THR A 33 9.77 6.22 -6.65
C THR A 33 10.71 7.15 -7.41
N THR A 34 11.59 7.88 -6.72
CA THR A 34 12.44 8.94 -7.28
C THR A 34 13.80 8.43 -7.75
N ILE A 35 14.36 7.42 -7.08
CA ILE A 35 15.61 6.73 -7.38
C ILE A 35 15.44 5.21 -7.46
N PRO A 36 14.50 4.71 -8.30
CA PRO A 36 14.29 3.28 -8.49
C PRO A 36 15.48 2.67 -9.24
N VAL A 37 15.79 1.41 -8.95
CA VAL A 37 16.76 0.62 -9.72
C VAL A 37 16.03 -0.03 -10.89
N ILE A 38 16.32 0.42 -12.11
CA ILE A 38 15.63 -0.04 -13.31
C ILE A 38 16.53 -0.93 -14.15
N LYS A 39 16.00 -2.08 -14.55
CA LYS A 39 16.65 -3.00 -15.48
C LYS A 39 15.82 -3.18 -16.74
N GLN A 40 16.49 -3.27 -17.88
CA GLN A 40 15.89 -3.37 -19.20
C GLN A 40 16.38 -4.64 -19.90
N GLY A 41 15.44 -5.49 -20.29
CA GLY A 41 15.72 -6.64 -21.12
C GLY A 41 15.56 -6.37 -22.62
N PRO A 42 15.91 -7.36 -23.46
CA PRO A 42 15.77 -7.26 -24.91
C PRO A 42 14.30 -7.03 -25.34
N PRO A 43 14.05 -6.30 -26.45
CA PRO A 43 12.70 -6.12 -26.98
C PRO A 43 12.00 -7.46 -27.28
N ASN A 44 10.69 -7.52 -27.08
CA ASN A 44 9.83 -8.68 -27.34
C ASN A 44 10.21 -9.96 -26.58
N SER A 45 11.02 -9.86 -25.53
CA SER A 45 11.42 -11.00 -24.70
C SER A 45 10.45 -11.30 -23.55
N TYR A 46 9.56 -10.34 -23.25
CA TYR A 46 8.72 -10.33 -22.05
C TYR A 46 9.54 -10.33 -20.77
N PHE A 47 10.70 -9.69 -20.78
CA PHE A 47 11.51 -9.48 -19.58
C PHE A 47 10.69 -8.74 -18.51
N GLY A 48 10.53 -9.34 -17.34
CA GLY A 48 9.65 -8.83 -16.28
C GLY A 48 8.30 -9.53 -16.19
N PHE A 49 8.10 -10.62 -16.96
CA PHE A 49 6.91 -11.47 -16.85
C PHE A 49 6.79 -12.12 -15.48
N SER A 50 7.92 -12.58 -14.94
CA SER A 50 8.05 -13.01 -13.54
C SER A 50 9.31 -12.41 -12.95
N VAL A 51 9.28 -12.15 -11.65
CA VAL A 51 10.38 -11.52 -10.90
C VAL A 51 10.58 -12.22 -9.56
N ALA A 52 11.81 -12.22 -9.07
CA ALA A 52 12.14 -12.65 -7.70
C ALA A 52 13.37 -11.88 -7.18
N GLN A 53 13.35 -11.54 -5.90
CA GLN A 53 14.52 -11.05 -5.18
C GLN A 53 15.33 -12.24 -4.63
N HIS A 54 16.66 -12.12 -4.65
CA HIS A 54 17.54 -13.19 -4.22
C HIS A 54 18.81 -12.69 -3.55
N LYS A 55 19.18 -13.34 -2.45
CA LYS A 55 20.40 -13.10 -1.67
C LYS A 55 21.27 -14.35 -1.66
N GLU A 56 22.45 -14.21 -2.25
CA GLU A 56 23.51 -15.21 -2.17
C GLU A 56 24.32 -15.01 -0.89
N VAL A 57 24.52 -16.08 -0.13
CA VAL A 57 25.37 -16.10 1.06
C VAL A 57 26.66 -16.85 0.80
N ARG A 58 27.73 -16.48 1.52
CA ARG A 58 29.02 -17.15 1.40
C ARG A 58 28.91 -18.60 1.87
N LYS A 59 29.28 -19.53 1.00
CA LYS A 59 29.52 -20.95 1.32
C LYS A 59 30.84 -21.09 2.07
N ILE A 60 30.81 -21.67 3.27
CA ILE A 60 32.03 -22.04 4.03
C ILE A 60 32.54 -23.38 3.52
N ASN A 61 31.63 -24.33 3.33
CA ASN A 61 31.85 -25.64 2.72
C ASN A 61 30.51 -26.09 2.06
N PRO A 62 30.47 -27.24 1.36
CA PRO A 62 29.25 -27.69 0.67
C PRO A 62 28.01 -27.89 1.55
N GLU A 63 28.17 -28.07 2.86
CA GLU A 63 27.09 -28.36 3.81
C GLU A 63 26.78 -27.19 4.75
N GLN A 64 27.63 -26.15 4.79
CA GLN A 64 27.52 -25.03 5.72
C GLN A 64 27.58 -23.68 4.99
N LEU A 65 26.52 -22.91 5.18
CA LEU A 65 26.39 -21.52 4.75
C LEU A 65 26.72 -20.59 5.92
N SER A 66 27.37 -19.47 5.62
CA SER A 66 27.50 -18.36 6.57
C SER A 66 26.28 -17.43 6.49
N ASN A 67 26.20 -16.48 7.42
CA ASN A 67 25.22 -15.38 7.35
C ASN A 67 25.73 -14.18 6.53
N GLU A 68 26.94 -14.27 5.96
CA GLU A 68 27.52 -13.18 5.17
C GLU A 68 26.88 -13.17 3.78
N VAL A 69 26.11 -12.12 3.48
CA VAL A 69 25.55 -11.87 2.15
C VAL A 69 26.67 -11.38 1.24
N ILE A 70 26.86 -12.06 0.11
CA ILE A 70 27.89 -11.74 -0.90
C ILE A 70 27.31 -11.29 -2.24
N GLY A 71 26.00 -11.44 -2.45
CA GLY A 71 25.33 -11.02 -3.67
C GLY A 71 23.87 -10.68 -3.45
N ASN A 72 23.46 -9.51 -3.96
CA ASN A 72 22.07 -9.04 -4.00
C ASN A 72 21.61 -9.00 -5.46
N TYR A 73 20.64 -9.83 -5.81
CA TYR A 73 20.25 -10.06 -7.19
C TYR A 73 18.76 -9.85 -7.44
N ILE A 74 18.49 -9.21 -8.57
CA ILE A 74 17.17 -9.17 -9.20
C ILE A 74 17.13 -10.32 -10.21
N LEU A 75 16.19 -11.26 -10.04
CA LEU A 75 15.97 -12.34 -10.99
C LEU A 75 14.75 -12.02 -11.86
N VAL A 76 14.89 -12.19 -13.17
CA VAL A 76 13.86 -11.78 -14.12
C VAL A 76 13.59 -12.86 -15.15
N GLY A 77 12.35 -13.30 -15.25
CA GLY A 77 11.86 -14.18 -16.29
C GLY A 77 11.58 -13.43 -17.59
N ALA A 78 11.97 -14.03 -18.71
CA ALA A 78 11.76 -13.52 -20.06
C ALA A 78 11.28 -14.67 -20.98
N PRO A 79 10.01 -15.10 -20.87
CA PRO A 79 9.49 -16.32 -21.51
C PRO A 79 9.50 -16.30 -23.04
N LYS A 80 9.62 -15.13 -23.66
CA LYS A 80 9.70 -14.98 -25.13
C LYS A 80 11.12 -14.69 -25.63
N LEU A 81 12.12 -14.68 -24.74
CA LEU A 81 13.51 -14.46 -25.11
C LEU A 81 13.94 -15.41 -26.23
N ASN A 82 14.54 -14.84 -27.28
CA ASN A 82 15.18 -15.60 -28.34
C ASN A 82 16.68 -15.66 -28.10
N ILE A 83 17.21 -16.85 -27.83
CA ILE A 83 18.62 -17.05 -27.54
C ILE A 83 19.34 -17.41 -28.84
N ALA A 84 20.20 -16.54 -29.35
CA ALA A 84 20.85 -16.71 -30.66
C ALA A 84 21.64 -18.03 -30.84
N THR A 85 21.97 -18.73 -29.74
CA THR A 85 22.68 -20.02 -29.77
C THR A 85 21.76 -21.25 -29.87
N SER A 86 20.43 -21.11 -29.75
CA SER A 86 19.50 -22.22 -29.95
C SER A 86 19.18 -22.38 -31.43
N LYS A 87 19.06 -23.63 -31.91
CA LYS A 87 18.53 -23.92 -33.25
C LYS A 87 17.03 -23.61 -33.35
N GLU A 88 16.35 -23.49 -32.21
CA GLU A 88 14.94 -23.18 -32.06
C GLU A 88 14.72 -21.68 -31.80
N ASN A 89 13.68 -21.10 -32.40
CA ASN A 89 13.28 -19.72 -32.16
C ASN A 89 12.53 -19.60 -30.82
N SER A 90 12.88 -18.62 -29.98
CA SER A 90 12.13 -18.24 -28.74
C SER A 90 11.93 -19.40 -27.74
N THR A 91 12.98 -19.73 -26.99
CA THR A 91 12.96 -20.76 -25.93
C THR A 91 12.65 -20.20 -24.54
N GLY A 92 12.67 -18.87 -24.39
CA GLY A 92 12.58 -18.19 -23.11
C GLY A 92 13.90 -18.21 -22.35
N GLY A 93 13.97 -17.51 -21.22
CA GLY A 93 15.15 -17.46 -20.39
C GLY A 93 14.94 -16.71 -19.08
N ILE A 94 15.98 -16.72 -18.26
CA ILE A 94 16.00 -16.04 -16.96
C ILE A 94 17.29 -15.23 -16.89
N TYR A 95 17.18 -14.02 -16.37
CA TYR A 95 18.30 -13.12 -16.12
C TYR A 95 18.56 -13.01 -14.63
N ARG A 96 19.83 -12.79 -14.27
CA ARG A 96 20.23 -12.15 -13.02
C ARG A 96 20.69 -10.73 -13.33
N CYS A 97 20.32 -9.77 -12.51
CA CYS A 97 20.80 -8.40 -12.59
C CYS A 97 21.33 -7.98 -11.21
N ASN A 98 22.31 -7.07 -11.19
CA ASN A 98 22.82 -6.53 -9.94
C ASN A 98 21.82 -5.54 -9.33
N ALA A 99 21.35 -5.82 -8.11
CA ALA A 99 20.39 -4.95 -7.41
C ALA A 99 21.00 -3.61 -6.97
N LEU A 100 22.33 -3.57 -6.78
CA LEU A 100 23.06 -2.42 -6.25
C LEU A 100 23.66 -1.51 -7.33
N SER A 101 23.14 -1.58 -8.55
CA SER A 101 23.70 -0.89 -9.72
C SER A 101 22.62 -0.14 -10.47
N SER A 102 22.87 1.14 -10.80
CA SER A 102 21.98 1.97 -11.63
C SER A 102 22.10 1.68 -13.13
N LYS A 103 23.01 0.77 -13.55
CA LYS A 103 23.13 0.36 -14.96
C LYS A 103 21.90 -0.45 -15.36
N LYS A 104 21.29 -0.09 -16.49
CA LYS A 104 20.05 -0.72 -16.98
C LYS A 104 20.27 -2.06 -17.66
N ASP A 105 21.49 -2.32 -18.13
CA ASP A 105 21.88 -3.39 -19.05
C ASP A 105 22.91 -4.37 -18.45
N ASP A 106 23.11 -4.35 -17.13
CA ASP A 106 24.02 -5.26 -16.42
C ASP A 106 23.40 -6.62 -16.06
N CYS A 107 22.37 -7.02 -16.81
CA CYS A 107 21.68 -8.29 -16.63
C CYS A 107 22.35 -9.40 -17.45
N GLU A 108 22.61 -10.54 -16.82
CA GLU A 108 23.23 -11.71 -17.43
C GLU A 108 22.23 -12.87 -17.52
N ILE A 109 22.22 -13.58 -18.65
CA ILE A 109 21.40 -14.80 -18.82
C ILE A 109 21.97 -15.91 -17.93
N LEU A 110 21.16 -16.41 -17.00
CA LEU A 110 21.49 -17.52 -16.10
C LEU A 110 21.39 -18.88 -16.79
N LEU A 111 20.23 -19.17 -17.37
CA LEU A 111 19.96 -20.43 -18.04
C LEU A 111 20.03 -20.23 -19.56
N LYS A 112 21.15 -20.67 -20.14
CA LYS A 112 21.29 -20.89 -21.58
C LYS A 112 20.84 -22.32 -21.85
N ASP A 113 20.14 -22.53 -22.96
CA ASP A 113 19.37 -23.72 -23.34
C ASP A 113 20.17 -25.04 -23.52
N GLN A 114 20.97 -25.43 -22.52
CA GLN A 114 22.04 -26.43 -22.64
C GLN A 114 21.92 -27.61 -21.66
N TYR A 115 20.96 -27.60 -20.73
CA TYR A 115 20.91 -28.59 -19.64
C TYR A 115 19.62 -29.42 -19.68
N GLY A 116 19.75 -30.75 -19.67
CA GLY A 116 18.66 -31.73 -19.61
C GLY A 116 18.57 -32.69 -20.81
N PRO A 117 17.64 -33.67 -20.79
CA PRO A 117 17.49 -34.65 -21.86
C PRO A 117 17.27 -33.96 -23.22
N GLY A 118 18.07 -34.31 -24.24
CA GLY A 118 18.00 -33.71 -25.58
C GLY A 118 18.78 -32.40 -25.79
N SER A 119 19.74 -32.06 -24.93
CA SER A 119 20.49 -30.79 -25.04
C SER A 119 21.18 -30.56 -26.41
N LYS A 120 21.04 -29.31 -26.88
CA LYS A 120 21.23 -28.77 -28.27
C LYS A 120 20.34 -29.43 -29.33
N GLY A 121 19.15 -28.85 -29.51
CA GLY A 121 18.27 -29.14 -30.64
C GLY A 121 17.05 -29.99 -30.30
N ASP A 122 16.67 -30.09 -29.02
CA ASP A 122 15.36 -30.62 -28.63
C ASP A 122 14.23 -29.70 -29.15
N PRO A 123 13.42 -30.14 -30.13
CA PRO A 123 12.33 -29.34 -30.71
C PRO A 123 11.22 -29.05 -29.69
N GLY A 124 11.18 -29.79 -28.58
CA GLY A 124 10.25 -29.59 -27.48
C GLY A 124 10.41 -28.25 -26.75
N ARG A 125 11.58 -27.62 -26.89
CA ARG A 125 11.96 -26.36 -26.25
C ARG A 125 11.48 -25.13 -27.00
N HIS A 126 11.08 -25.27 -28.27
CA HIS A 126 10.49 -24.18 -29.03
C HIS A 126 9.21 -23.65 -28.35
N ASP A 127 9.17 -22.36 -28.02
CA ASP A 127 8.04 -21.69 -27.35
C ASP A 127 7.65 -22.36 -26.02
N GLN A 128 8.63 -22.91 -25.29
CA GLN A 128 8.41 -23.56 -23.99
C GLN A 128 8.09 -22.59 -22.83
N TRP A 129 8.37 -21.29 -23.04
CA TRP A 129 8.17 -20.22 -22.05
C TRP A 129 9.01 -20.38 -20.79
N LEU A 130 10.32 -20.64 -20.93
CA LEU A 130 11.23 -20.63 -19.80
C LEU A 130 11.28 -19.24 -19.16
N GLY A 131 11.04 -19.17 -17.85
CA GLY A 131 10.93 -17.90 -17.12
C GLY A 131 9.49 -17.38 -17.00
N VAL A 132 8.48 -18.20 -17.33
CA VAL A 132 7.07 -17.90 -16.99
C VAL A 132 6.89 -17.75 -15.47
N VAL A 133 7.64 -18.54 -14.70
CA VAL A 133 7.72 -18.48 -13.25
C VAL A 133 9.19 -18.47 -12.87
N VAL A 134 9.54 -17.55 -11.97
CA VAL A 134 10.81 -17.49 -11.26
C VAL A 134 10.49 -17.28 -9.79
N ARG A 135 11.04 -18.14 -8.92
CA ARG A 135 10.85 -18.09 -7.46
C ARG A 135 12.17 -18.34 -6.76
N SER A 136 12.45 -17.52 -5.76
CA SER A 136 13.60 -17.65 -4.87
C SER A 136 13.12 -18.23 -3.55
N GLY A 137 13.90 -19.13 -2.94
CA GLY A 137 13.65 -19.55 -1.57
C GLY A 137 13.99 -18.47 -0.54
N GLY A 138 14.64 -17.37 -0.96
CA GLY A 138 15.09 -16.31 -0.06
C GLY A 138 16.58 -16.39 0.24
N LEU A 139 16.97 -15.91 1.42
CA LEU A 139 18.36 -15.84 1.88
C LEU A 139 19.01 -17.23 1.92
N GLY A 140 20.05 -17.44 1.11
CA GLY A 140 20.85 -18.67 1.11
C GLY A 140 20.12 -19.93 0.63
N LYS A 141 18.92 -19.80 0.05
CA LYS A 141 18.13 -20.92 -0.48
C LYS A 141 18.16 -20.95 -2.01
N GLY A 142 17.79 -22.09 -2.59
CA GLY A 142 17.78 -22.28 -4.05
C GLY A 142 16.73 -21.44 -4.78
N VAL A 143 16.81 -21.48 -6.12
CA VAL A 143 15.88 -20.78 -7.03
C VAL A 143 15.22 -21.79 -7.94
N VAL A 144 13.94 -21.62 -8.23
CA VAL A 144 13.20 -22.43 -9.20
C VAL A 144 12.70 -21.56 -10.34
N ALA A 145 12.79 -22.08 -11.56
CA ALA A 145 12.19 -21.44 -12.71
C ALA A 145 11.63 -22.45 -13.70
N CYS A 146 10.52 -22.09 -14.34
CA CYS A 146 9.70 -23.04 -15.07
C CYS A 146 9.47 -22.68 -16.53
N ALA A 147 9.11 -23.70 -17.32
CA ALA A 147 8.76 -23.67 -18.72
C ALA A 147 7.50 -24.52 -18.93
N HIS A 148 6.35 -23.98 -18.55
CA HIS A 148 5.07 -24.71 -18.53
C HIS A 148 4.58 -25.20 -19.92
N ARG A 149 5.16 -24.69 -21.01
CA ARG A 149 4.82 -25.09 -22.39
C ARG A 149 5.87 -26.00 -23.02
N TYR A 150 6.82 -26.52 -22.23
CA TYR A 150 7.74 -27.55 -22.68
C TYR A 150 6.96 -28.77 -23.20
N LYS A 151 7.39 -29.29 -24.36
CA LYS A 151 6.78 -30.43 -25.03
C LYS A 151 7.73 -31.63 -25.04
N GLU A 152 7.23 -32.81 -24.69
CA GLU A 152 7.91 -34.07 -24.98
C GLU A 152 7.45 -34.54 -26.37
N ILE A 153 8.40 -34.74 -27.29
CA ILE A 153 8.13 -35.21 -28.65
C ILE A 153 8.64 -36.65 -28.76
N LYS A 154 7.74 -37.60 -29.06
CA LYS A 154 8.08 -39.00 -29.29
C LYS A 154 7.77 -39.40 -30.72
N GLU A 155 8.79 -39.82 -31.44
CA GLU A 155 8.64 -40.43 -32.76
C GLU A 155 7.90 -41.76 -32.63
N THR A 156 6.87 -41.96 -33.45
CA THR A 156 6.15 -43.23 -33.56
C THR A 156 6.75 -44.09 -34.68
N SER A 157 6.39 -45.38 -34.70
CA SER A 157 6.80 -46.33 -35.75
C SER A 157 6.38 -45.89 -37.16
N ASP A 158 5.34 -45.06 -37.28
CA ASP A 158 4.74 -44.64 -38.53
C ASP A 158 5.27 -43.27 -39.00
N SER A 159 6.41 -42.82 -38.45
CA SER A 159 7.02 -41.50 -38.73
C SER A 159 6.13 -40.28 -38.41
N THR A 160 5.10 -40.47 -37.57
CA THR A 160 4.35 -39.38 -36.96
C THR A 160 4.92 -39.05 -35.58
N ASN A 161 4.76 -37.81 -35.14
CA ASN A 161 5.27 -37.38 -33.83
C ASN A 161 4.11 -37.20 -32.86
N ASN A 162 4.14 -37.92 -31.74
CA ASN A 162 3.27 -37.63 -30.61
C ASN A 162 3.89 -36.46 -29.82
N ILE A 163 3.09 -35.44 -29.56
CA ILE A 163 3.53 -34.21 -28.87
C ILE A 163 2.74 -34.08 -27.57
N TYR A 164 3.44 -34.10 -26.44
CA TYR A 164 2.84 -34.02 -25.11
C TYR A 164 3.28 -32.72 -24.41
N GLY A 165 2.34 -31.86 -24.04
CA GLY A 165 2.58 -30.60 -23.34
C GLY A 165 2.80 -30.81 -21.84
N LEU A 166 3.96 -31.33 -21.45
CA LEU A 166 4.22 -31.72 -20.06
C LEU A 166 4.54 -30.56 -19.14
N GLY A 167 5.29 -29.56 -19.63
CA GLY A 167 5.91 -28.56 -18.78
C GLY A 167 7.10 -29.10 -17.97
N MET A 168 7.94 -28.19 -17.48
CA MET A 168 9.12 -28.53 -16.68
C MET A 168 9.56 -27.36 -15.79
N CYS A 169 10.34 -27.66 -14.74
CA CYS A 169 11.05 -26.65 -13.95
C CYS A 169 12.51 -27.02 -13.71
N TYR A 170 13.35 -26.01 -13.54
CA TYR A 170 14.76 -26.08 -13.19
C TYR A 170 14.92 -25.59 -11.76
N GLN A 171 15.64 -26.35 -10.93
CA GLN A 171 16.09 -25.94 -9.61
C GLN A 171 17.57 -25.60 -9.66
N MET A 172 17.90 -24.36 -9.38
CA MET A 172 19.24 -23.85 -9.16
C MET A 172 19.57 -23.84 -7.67
N THR A 173 20.86 -23.93 -7.37
CA THR A 173 21.42 -23.75 -6.02
C THR A 173 21.41 -22.27 -5.60
N GLN A 174 21.76 -21.97 -4.34
CA GLN A 174 21.74 -20.60 -3.79
C GLN A 174 22.74 -19.64 -4.45
N ASP A 175 23.78 -20.17 -5.08
CA ASP A 175 24.75 -19.44 -5.91
C ASP A 175 24.34 -19.43 -7.40
N LEU A 176 23.06 -19.71 -7.68
CA LEU A 176 22.46 -19.73 -9.01
C LEU A 176 23.10 -20.76 -9.97
N ALA A 177 23.83 -21.75 -9.44
CA ALA A 177 24.48 -22.76 -10.26
C ALA A 177 23.50 -23.89 -10.64
N LEU A 178 23.61 -24.33 -11.89
CA LEU A 178 22.93 -25.49 -12.46
C LEU A 178 23.90 -26.27 -13.34
N ASN A 179 24.15 -27.52 -12.97
CA ASN A 179 24.85 -28.50 -13.79
C ASN A 179 24.34 -29.90 -13.43
N ILE A 180 23.39 -30.37 -14.24
CA ILE A 180 22.71 -31.66 -13.99
C ILE A 180 23.69 -32.84 -14.08
N ASP A 181 24.67 -32.78 -14.97
CA ASP A 181 25.67 -33.85 -15.16
C ASP A 181 26.59 -33.99 -13.93
N LEU A 182 26.81 -32.89 -13.20
CA LEU A 182 27.57 -32.85 -11.95
C LEU A 182 26.67 -32.99 -10.71
N GLY A 183 25.36 -33.21 -10.86
CA GLY A 183 24.41 -33.27 -9.75
C GLY A 183 24.17 -31.93 -9.04
N ILE A 184 24.50 -30.81 -9.68
CA ILE A 184 24.29 -29.45 -9.17
C ILE A 184 22.93 -28.96 -9.68
N GLY A 185 21.96 -28.81 -8.78
CA GLY A 185 20.59 -28.46 -9.14
C GLY A 185 19.84 -29.63 -9.81
N ASN A 186 18.60 -29.39 -10.24
CA ASN A 186 17.70 -30.45 -10.73
C ASN A 186 16.77 -29.97 -11.86
N ILE A 187 16.21 -30.94 -12.59
CA ILE A 187 15.10 -30.73 -13.52
C ILE A 187 13.92 -31.57 -13.05
N PHE A 188 12.75 -30.95 -13.01
CA PHE A 188 11.50 -31.60 -12.64
C PHE A 188 10.52 -31.63 -13.80
N THR A 189 10.05 -32.83 -14.11
CA THR A 189 8.99 -33.10 -15.09
C THR A 189 7.99 -34.09 -14.46
N PRO A 190 7.17 -33.65 -13.48
CA PRO A 190 6.33 -34.55 -12.69
C PRO A 190 5.47 -35.47 -13.56
N CYS A 191 4.94 -34.96 -14.67
CA CYS A 191 4.08 -35.71 -15.59
C CYS A 191 4.77 -36.65 -16.58
N SER A 192 6.10 -36.69 -16.60
CA SER A 192 6.83 -37.50 -17.60
C SER A 192 6.56 -39.01 -17.43
N GLY A 193 6.43 -39.48 -16.20
CA GLY A 193 6.19 -40.89 -15.87
C GLY A 193 4.73 -41.36 -15.96
N TYR A 194 3.78 -40.46 -16.21
CA TYR A 194 2.36 -40.77 -16.21
C TYR A 194 1.84 -41.33 -17.54
N SER A 195 0.70 -42.05 -17.50
CA SER A 195 0.02 -42.52 -18.71
C SER A 195 -0.43 -41.36 -19.59
N LYS A 196 -0.30 -41.54 -20.90
CA LYS A 196 -0.61 -40.56 -21.95
C LYS A 196 -1.42 -41.19 -23.08
N VAL A 197 -1.97 -42.38 -22.86
CA VAL A 197 -2.63 -43.19 -23.89
C VAL A 197 -3.92 -42.54 -24.32
N LYS A 198 -4.68 -41.99 -23.36
CA LYS A 198 -5.94 -41.26 -23.63
C LYS A 198 -5.75 -39.74 -23.66
N GLU A 199 -4.54 -39.29 -23.97
CA GLU A 199 -4.21 -37.88 -24.18
C GLU A 199 -4.72 -36.95 -23.06
N HIS A 200 -5.66 -36.05 -23.37
CA HIS A 200 -6.19 -35.05 -22.43
C HIS A 200 -6.97 -35.68 -21.28
N GLU A 201 -7.50 -36.90 -21.42
CA GLU A 201 -8.21 -37.60 -20.33
C GLU A 201 -7.23 -38.08 -19.25
N GLU A 202 -5.92 -38.07 -19.55
CA GLU A 202 -4.83 -38.47 -18.67
C GLU A 202 -3.82 -37.30 -18.52
N TYR A 203 -2.51 -37.54 -18.68
CA TYR A 203 -1.44 -36.60 -18.31
C TYR A 203 -0.67 -36.04 -19.51
N ALA A 204 -1.22 -36.13 -20.73
CA ALA A 204 -0.54 -35.67 -21.94
C ALA A 204 -0.33 -34.14 -22.01
N PHE A 205 -1.20 -33.36 -21.36
CA PHE A 205 -1.20 -31.89 -21.42
C PHE A 205 -1.06 -31.25 -20.04
N CYS A 206 -0.20 -31.80 -19.18
CA CYS A 206 -0.08 -31.33 -17.81
C CYS A 206 0.21 -29.83 -17.64
N GLN A 207 1.07 -29.28 -18.49
CA GLN A 207 1.59 -27.91 -18.38
C GLN A 207 2.14 -27.58 -16.97
N SER A 208 2.91 -28.50 -16.40
CA SER A 208 3.47 -28.36 -15.06
C SER A 208 4.46 -27.20 -14.98
N GLY A 209 4.40 -26.44 -13.89
CA GLY A 209 5.23 -25.25 -13.69
C GLY A 209 4.59 -23.96 -14.19
N ILE A 210 3.27 -23.93 -14.40
CA ILE A 210 2.52 -22.67 -14.59
C ILE A 210 2.55 -21.82 -13.30
N SER A 211 2.58 -22.49 -12.14
CA SER A 211 2.87 -21.93 -10.84
C SER A 211 3.90 -22.78 -10.11
N ALA A 212 4.68 -22.13 -9.25
CA ALA A 212 5.59 -22.80 -8.34
C ALA A 212 5.74 -21.99 -7.05
N TYR A 213 6.04 -22.68 -5.95
CA TYR A 213 6.32 -22.07 -4.65
C TYR A 213 7.37 -22.89 -3.90
N ILE A 214 8.33 -22.23 -3.26
CA ILE A 214 9.31 -22.87 -2.38
C ILE A 214 8.91 -22.53 -0.95
N THR A 215 8.62 -23.56 -0.16
CA THR A 215 8.25 -23.41 1.26
C THR A 215 9.49 -23.17 2.14
N GLU A 216 9.26 -22.77 3.38
CA GLU A 216 10.33 -22.56 4.36
C GLU A 216 11.18 -23.81 4.61
N ASN A 217 10.55 -24.99 4.62
CA ASN A 217 11.18 -26.30 4.79
C ASN A 217 11.73 -26.90 3.49
N GLU A 218 12.04 -26.05 2.50
CA GLU A 218 12.65 -26.42 1.21
C GLU A 218 11.87 -27.51 0.46
N ARG A 219 10.55 -27.34 0.42
CA ARG A 219 9.64 -28.13 -0.42
C ARG A 219 9.25 -27.28 -1.62
N LEU A 220 9.20 -27.89 -2.79
CA LEU A 220 8.73 -27.26 -4.01
C LEU A 220 7.32 -27.75 -4.31
N ILE A 221 6.39 -26.81 -4.43
CA ILE A 221 5.05 -27.05 -4.96
C ILE A 221 5.07 -26.66 -6.43
N MET A 222 4.60 -27.54 -7.32
CA MET A 222 4.44 -27.28 -8.74
C MET A 222 2.99 -27.50 -9.17
N GLY A 223 2.37 -26.45 -9.68
CA GLY A 223 1.02 -26.52 -10.24
C GLY A 223 1.01 -27.05 -11.68
N ALA A 224 -0.01 -27.85 -12.02
CA ALA A 224 -0.21 -28.44 -13.34
C ALA A 224 -1.73 -28.42 -13.66
N PRO A 225 -2.22 -27.46 -14.46
CA PRO A 225 -3.66 -27.23 -14.66
C PRO A 225 -4.31 -28.19 -15.65
N GLY A 226 -3.55 -28.83 -16.54
CA GLY A 226 -4.09 -29.63 -17.64
C GLY A 226 -4.33 -31.13 -17.44
N PRO A 227 -3.79 -31.84 -16.42
CA PRO A 227 -4.08 -33.26 -16.23
C PRO A 227 -5.58 -33.54 -16.06
N ILE A 228 -6.00 -34.68 -16.60
CA ILE A 228 -7.33 -35.28 -16.44
C ILE A 228 -8.42 -34.29 -16.85
N ASN A 229 -8.57 -34.06 -18.15
CA ASN A 229 -9.56 -33.15 -18.73
C ASN A 229 -9.55 -31.77 -18.04
N TRP A 230 -8.34 -31.24 -17.85
CA TRP A 230 -8.13 -29.92 -17.24
C TRP A 230 -8.74 -29.75 -15.83
N ILE A 231 -8.93 -30.85 -15.08
CA ILE A 231 -9.20 -30.78 -13.64
C ILE A 231 -8.03 -30.07 -12.96
N GLY A 232 -6.81 -30.49 -13.28
CA GLY A 232 -5.58 -29.95 -12.71
C GLY A 232 -5.10 -30.69 -11.46
N MET A 233 -3.87 -30.42 -11.05
CA MET A 233 -3.26 -30.96 -9.81
C MET A 233 -2.09 -30.10 -9.33
N ILE A 234 -1.60 -30.41 -8.14
CA ILE A 234 -0.30 -29.95 -7.64
C ILE A 234 0.63 -31.14 -7.36
N ASN A 235 1.93 -30.88 -7.41
CA ASN A 235 2.96 -31.83 -7.02
C ASN A 235 3.82 -31.20 -5.92
N GLU A 236 4.01 -31.91 -4.81
CA GLU A 236 5.02 -31.58 -3.79
C GLU A 236 6.28 -32.39 -4.02
N ILE A 237 7.43 -31.73 -3.88
CA ILE A 237 8.76 -32.28 -4.11
C ILE A 237 9.70 -31.82 -2.98
N ASP A 238 10.38 -32.78 -2.33
CA ASP A 238 11.51 -32.48 -1.43
C ASP A 238 12.70 -31.97 -2.26
N ILE A 239 13.07 -30.71 -2.09
CA ILE A 239 14.19 -30.10 -2.83
C ILE A 239 15.40 -29.81 -1.95
N ALA A 240 15.34 -30.19 -0.68
CA ALA A 240 16.47 -30.08 0.25
C ALA A 240 17.67 -30.92 -0.24
N PRO A 241 18.91 -30.48 0.03
CA PRO A 241 20.12 -31.19 -0.37
C PRO A 241 20.31 -32.46 0.46
N LYS A 242 19.61 -33.54 0.10
CA LYS A 242 19.77 -34.87 0.73
C LYS A 242 20.51 -35.82 -0.21
N PHE A 243 21.63 -36.38 0.28
CA PHE A 243 22.29 -37.50 -0.39
C PHE A 243 21.31 -38.70 -0.44
N SER A 244 21.05 -39.20 -1.65
CA SER A 244 20.58 -40.57 -1.89
C SER A 244 19.08 -40.91 -1.77
N ILE A 245 18.14 -39.96 -1.93
CA ILE A 245 16.70 -40.30 -2.03
C ILE A 245 16.21 -40.12 -3.47
N LYS A 246 15.58 -41.17 -4.03
CA LYS A 246 14.79 -41.08 -5.27
C LYS A 246 13.68 -40.08 -5.01
N ARG A 247 13.79 -38.88 -5.60
CA ARG A 247 12.85 -37.78 -5.38
C ARG A 247 11.44 -38.24 -5.76
N MET A 248 10.53 -38.10 -4.81
CA MET A 248 9.18 -38.61 -4.87
C MET A 248 8.25 -37.45 -5.15
N TYR A 249 7.41 -37.57 -6.19
CA TYR A 249 6.32 -36.63 -6.40
C TYR A 249 5.14 -37.05 -5.52
N ARG A 250 4.63 -36.14 -4.69
CA ARG A 250 3.35 -36.34 -4.01
C ARG A 250 2.27 -35.54 -4.70
N SER A 251 1.18 -36.20 -5.06
CA SER A 251 0.03 -35.61 -5.74
C SER A 251 -1.27 -36.14 -5.14
N PRO A 252 -2.41 -35.44 -5.32
CA PRO A 252 -3.71 -35.91 -4.83
C PRO A 252 -4.18 -37.21 -5.51
N THR A 253 -3.70 -37.48 -6.73
CA THR A 253 -3.94 -38.71 -7.49
C THR A 253 -2.67 -39.55 -7.56
N THR A 254 -2.81 -40.88 -7.52
CA THR A 254 -1.67 -41.78 -7.75
C THR A 254 -1.65 -42.29 -9.19
N MET A 255 -0.48 -42.73 -9.63
CA MET A 255 -0.27 -43.41 -10.92
C MET A 255 -1.20 -44.62 -11.16
N ALA A 256 -1.68 -45.27 -10.09
CA ALA A 256 -2.39 -46.54 -10.17
C ALA A 256 -3.93 -46.39 -10.13
N ASP A 257 -4.45 -45.32 -9.51
CA ASP A 257 -5.90 -45.10 -9.37
C ASP A 257 -6.21 -43.59 -9.31
N PRO A 258 -6.70 -42.98 -10.41
CA PRO A 258 -7.08 -41.57 -10.43
C PRO A 258 -8.40 -41.39 -9.67
N LEU A 259 -8.29 -41.00 -8.40
CA LEU A 259 -9.43 -40.55 -7.59
C LEU A 259 -10.15 -39.37 -8.29
N PRO A 260 -11.48 -39.22 -8.14
CA PRO A 260 -12.15 -38.00 -8.55
C PRO A 260 -11.46 -36.82 -7.84
N GLY A 261 -10.91 -35.90 -8.64
CA GLY A 261 -10.19 -34.74 -8.12
C GLY A 261 -11.06 -33.87 -7.21
N PRO A 262 -10.45 -32.95 -6.43
CA PRO A 262 -11.17 -32.11 -5.48
C PRO A 262 -12.12 -31.10 -6.15
N VAL A 263 -12.00 -30.93 -7.47
CA VAL A 263 -12.73 -29.94 -8.27
C VAL A 263 -13.28 -30.59 -9.55
N SER A 264 -14.24 -29.92 -10.19
CA SER A 264 -14.85 -30.38 -11.44
C SER A 264 -13.89 -30.36 -12.64
N LEU A 265 -14.31 -30.95 -13.76
CA LEU A 265 -13.62 -30.83 -15.05
C LEU A 265 -13.40 -29.36 -15.45
N ASN A 266 -12.33 -29.09 -16.22
CA ASN A 266 -11.98 -27.75 -16.71
C ASN A 266 -11.79 -26.69 -15.61
N SER A 267 -11.34 -27.09 -14.42
CA SER A 267 -11.16 -26.18 -13.28
C SER A 267 -9.80 -25.50 -13.22
N TYR A 268 -8.78 -26.06 -13.88
CA TYR A 268 -7.39 -25.59 -13.88
C TYR A 268 -6.75 -25.52 -12.48
N LEU A 269 -6.98 -26.54 -11.65
CA LEU A 269 -6.32 -26.63 -10.34
C LEU A 269 -4.80 -26.61 -10.48
N GLY A 270 -4.14 -25.79 -9.66
CA GLY A 270 -2.70 -25.57 -9.74
C GLY A 270 -2.33 -24.41 -10.68
N TYR A 271 -3.30 -23.62 -11.14
CA TYR A 271 -3.03 -22.37 -11.85
C TYR A 271 -2.14 -21.42 -11.01
N SER A 272 -2.40 -21.37 -9.71
CA SER A 272 -1.60 -20.72 -8.68
C SER A 272 -1.32 -21.69 -7.54
N SER A 273 -0.24 -21.47 -6.80
CA SER A 273 0.10 -22.29 -5.63
C SER A 273 0.91 -21.52 -4.58
N VAL A 274 0.66 -21.82 -3.31
CA VAL A 274 1.39 -21.28 -2.15
C VAL A 274 1.43 -22.32 -1.02
N GLY A 275 2.28 -22.14 -0.03
CA GLY A 275 2.27 -22.93 1.20
C GLY A 275 2.36 -22.03 2.43
N GLY A 276 1.68 -22.44 3.50
CA GLY A 276 1.60 -21.69 4.76
C GLY A 276 1.10 -22.56 5.92
N LYS A 277 1.09 -21.98 7.12
CA LYS A 277 0.62 -22.59 8.37
C LYS A 277 -0.62 -21.84 8.85
N PHE A 278 -1.79 -22.44 8.70
CA PHE A 278 -3.08 -21.75 8.90
C PHE A 278 -3.83 -22.20 10.16
N ASP A 279 -3.21 -23.05 11.01
CA ASP A 279 -3.82 -23.61 12.22
C ASP A 279 -2.81 -23.82 13.36
N ASN A 280 -3.32 -24.21 14.54
CA ASN A 280 -2.52 -24.48 15.74
C ASN A 280 -1.66 -25.76 15.72
N THR A 281 -1.70 -26.53 14.64
CA THR A 281 -0.90 -27.75 14.51
C THR A 281 0.51 -27.46 14.00
N GLU A 282 0.77 -26.21 13.56
CA GLU A 282 1.99 -25.76 12.88
C GLU A 282 2.34 -26.55 11.62
N ARG A 283 1.40 -27.37 11.11
CA ARG A 283 1.62 -28.19 9.92
C ARG A 283 1.61 -27.31 8.67
N MET A 284 2.49 -27.64 7.73
CA MET A 284 2.49 -27.00 6.43
C MET A 284 1.30 -27.48 5.60
N TYR A 285 0.50 -26.53 5.14
CA TYR A 285 -0.52 -26.74 4.13
C TYR A 285 -0.02 -26.26 2.78
N TYR A 286 -0.44 -26.95 1.72
CA TYR A 286 -0.22 -26.57 0.34
C TYR A 286 -1.54 -26.12 -0.25
N VAL A 287 -1.59 -24.94 -0.83
CA VAL A 287 -2.82 -24.33 -1.31
C VAL A 287 -2.74 -24.13 -2.82
N ALA A 288 -3.80 -24.48 -3.54
CA ALA A 288 -3.84 -24.38 -5.00
C ALA A 288 -5.12 -23.71 -5.49
N GLY A 289 -4.97 -22.81 -6.45
CA GLY A 289 -6.10 -22.13 -7.09
C GLY A 289 -6.59 -22.88 -8.33
N ALA A 290 -7.91 -22.86 -8.51
CA ALA A 290 -8.65 -23.44 -9.62
C ALA A 290 -9.65 -22.40 -10.16
N PRO A 291 -9.18 -21.35 -10.87
CA PRO A 291 -9.96 -20.15 -11.15
C PRO A 291 -11.16 -20.36 -12.07
N HIS A 292 -11.24 -21.50 -12.77
CA HIS A 292 -12.35 -21.83 -13.66
C HIS A 292 -13.40 -22.76 -13.01
N SER A 293 -13.13 -23.24 -11.79
CA SER A 293 -13.99 -24.24 -11.16
C SER A 293 -15.39 -23.70 -10.89
N LEU A 294 -16.41 -24.48 -11.28
CA LEU A 294 -17.84 -24.15 -11.17
C LEU A 294 -18.24 -22.80 -11.81
N GLY A 295 -17.36 -22.15 -12.57
CA GLY A 295 -17.54 -20.77 -13.03
C GLY A 295 -17.35 -19.70 -11.95
N TYR A 296 -17.13 -20.05 -10.68
CA TYR A 296 -16.89 -19.09 -9.59
C TYR A 296 -15.41 -18.99 -9.20
N GLY A 297 -14.64 -20.04 -9.50
CA GLY A 297 -13.28 -20.23 -9.01
C GLY A 297 -13.28 -20.90 -7.63
N GLN A 298 -12.31 -21.78 -7.40
CA GLN A 298 -12.11 -22.45 -6.12
C GLN A 298 -10.66 -22.43 -5.69
N VAL A 299 -10.43 -22.54 -4.38
CA VAL A 299 -9.10 -22.72 -3.77
C VAL A 299 -9.16 -23.95 -2.88
N VAL A 300 -8.18 -24.84 -2.99
CA VAL A 300 -8.13 -26.12 -2.28
C VAL A 300 -6.88 -26.18 -1.42
N PHE A 301 -7.04 -26.55 -0.14
CA PHE A 301 -5.94 -26.85 0.75
C PHE A 301 -5.62 -28.34 0.73
N PHE A 302 -4.33 -28.65 0.79
CA PHE A 302 -3.77 -29.98 0.83
C PHE A 302 -2.81 -30.13 2.00
N THR A 303 -2.75 -31.35 2.52
CA THR A 303 -1.83 -31.77 3.58
C THR A 303 -1.14 -33.07 3.20
N GLU A 304 0.02 -33.31 3.80
CA GLU A 304 0.72 -34.58 3.66
C GLU A 304 0.01 -35.68 4.47
N MET A 305 -0.25 -36.83 3.84
CA MET A 305 -0.63 -38.04 4.57
C MET A 305 0.62 -38.76 5.11
N SER A 306 0.53 -39.30 6.33
CA SER A 306 1.61 -40.06 6.98
C SER A 306 1.97 -41.37 6.26
N THR A 307 1.10 -41.88 5.38
CA THR A 307 1.31 -43.10 4.61
C THR A 307 0.96 -42.87 3.13
N GLY A 308 1.90 -43.18 2.24
CA GLY A 308 1.72 -43.04 0.78
C GLY A 308 2.21 -41.70 0.23
N ASN A 309 2.47 -41.64 -1.07
CA ASN A 309 2.92 -40.42 -1.76
C ASN A 309 1.72 -39.57 -2.20
N ILE A 310 0.81 -39.32 -1.27
CA ILE A 310 -0.50 -38.74 -1.55
C ILE A 310 -0.66 -37.46 -0.74
N LEU A 311 -1.22 -36.44 -1.39
CA LEU A 311 -1.73 -35.24 -0.73
C LEU A 311 -3.21 -35.43 -0.41
N SER A 312 -3.58 -35.30 0.86
CA SER A 312 -4.98 -35.32 1.31
C SER A 312 -5.59 -33.93 1.27
N TYR A 313 -6.89 -33.87 1.07
CA TYR A 313 -7.70 -32.65 1.20
C TYR A 313 -9.02 -32.98 1.89
N GLU A 314 -9.64 -31.98 2.50
CA GLU A 314 -10.96 -32.08 3.10
C GLU A 314 -11.94 -31.17 2.36
N THR A 315 -13.19 -31.61 2.18
CA THR A 315 -14.22 -30.80 1.48
C THR A 315 -14.55 -29.50 2.22
N SER A 316 -14.39 -29.48 3.54
CA SER A 316 -14.51 -28.28 4.38
C SER A 316 -13.42 -27.24 4.06
N GLN A 317 -12.29 -27.66 3.49
CA GLN A 317 -11.15 -26.80 3.15
C GLN A 317 -11.12 -26.45 1.65
N ILE A 318 -12.29 -26.47 0.99
CA ILE A 318 -12.44 -25.99 -0.38
C ILE A 318 -13.21 -24.66 -0.33
N LEU A 319 -12.51 -23.57 -0.65
CA LEU A 319 -13.09 -22.22 -0.69
C LEU A 319 -13.64 -21.96 -2.10
N THR A 320 -14.80 -21.32 -2.19
CA THR A 320 -15.45 -20.99 -3.47
C THR A 320 -15.66 -19.48 -3.57
N GLY A 321 -15.35 -18.91 -4.74
CA GLY A 321 -15.50 -17.48 -5.00
C GLY A 321 -16.94 -16.98 -4.89
N GLY A 322 -17.11 -15.72 -4.47
CA GLY A 322 -18.45 -15.14 -4.27
C GLY A 322 -19.14 -14.68 -5.56
N LEU A 323 -18.38 -14.39 -6.62
CA LEU A 323 -18.92 -13.92 -7.91
C LEU A 323 -18.50 -14.81 -9.08
N PRO A 324 -19.41 -15.09 -10.03
CA PRO A 324 -19.08 -15.87 -11.21
C PRO A 324 -18.09 -15.11 -12.12
N PHE A 325 -17.21 -15.86 -12.76
CA PHE A 325 -16.18 -15.41 -13.71
C PHE A 325 -15.20 -14.36 -13.16
N SER A 326 -15.14 -14.20 -11.83
CA SER A 326 -14.25 -13.26 -11.15
C SER A 326 -12.79 -13.69 -11.12
N GLY A 327 -12.51 -14.95 -11.44
CA GLY A 327 -11.17 -15.54 -11.41
C GLY A 327 -10.65 -15.81 -10.00
N PHE A 328 -11.53 -16.11 -9.04
CA PHE A 328 -11.13 -16.47 -7.67
C PHE A 328 -10.13 -17.63 -7.66
N GLY A 329 -8.94 -17.41 -7.11
CA GLY A 329 -7.84 -18.38 -7.14
C GLY A 329 -6.84 -18.14 -8.28
N HIS A 330 -6.88 -16.98 -8.94
CA HIS A 330 -5.92 -16.63 -9.99
C HIS A 330 -4.49 -16.47 -9.46
N GLU A 331 -4.33 -15.81 -8.31
CA GLU A 331 -3.06 -15.64 -7.58
C GLU A 331 -3.31 -15.91 -6.09
N LEU A 332 -2.31 -16.45 -5.39
CA LEU A 332 -2.40 -16.80 -3.98
C LEU A 332 -1.18 -16.29 -3.21
N MET A 333 -1.41 -15.88 -1.97
CA MET A 333 -0.35 -15.54 -1.01
C MET A 333 -0.79 -15.98 0.39
N ALA A 334 0.14 -16.54 1.16
CA ALA A 334 -0.08 -16.91 2.56
C ALA A 334 0.84 -16.07 3.43
N VAL A 335 0.32 -15.24 4.33
CA VAL A 335 1.11 -14.31 5.16
C VAL A 335 0.35 -13.96 6.43
N ASP A 336 1.01 -13.98 7.57
CA ASP A 336 0.46 -13.56 8.86
C ASP A 336 0.43 -12.02 8.96
N VAL A 337 -0.69 -11.40 8.57
CA VAL A 337 -0.83 -9.94 8.47
C VAL A 337 -1.15 -9.31 9.83
N ASN A 338 -1.72 -10.09 10.74
CA ASN A 338 -2.08 -9.66 12.10
C ASN A 338 -1.08 -10.08 13.18
N ASN A 339 0.00 -10.77 12.79
CA ASN A 339 1.07 -11.27 13.65
C ASN A 339 0.53 -12.12 14.82
N ASP A 340 -0.43 -12.99 14.53
CA ASP A 340 -1.06 -13.88 15.53
C ASP A 340 -0.46 -15.30 15.56
N GLY A 341 0.51 -15.56 14.69
CA GLY A 341 1.21 -16.84 14.54
C GLY A 341 0.60 -17.76 13.48
N TYR A 342 -0.50 -17.37 12.83
CA TYR A 342 -1.12 -18.12 11.73
C TYR A 342 -1.01 -17.31 10.43
N ASP A 343 -0.59 -17.96 9.35
CA ASP A 343 -0.66 -17.33 8.03
C ASP A 343 -2.14 -17.07 7.68
N ASP A 344 -2.43 -15.88 7.17
CA ASP A 344 -3.67 -15.56 6.48
C ASP A 344 -3.57 -15.95 5.01
N LEU A 345 -4.68 -16.38 4.39
CA LEU A 345 -4.73 -16.64 2.96
C LEU A 345 -5.31 -15.43 2.20
N ILE A 346 -4.52 -14.84 1.31
CA ILE A 346 -4.96 -13.82 0.35
C ILE A 346 -5.15 -14.46 -1.03
N VAL A 347 -6.33 -14.28 -1.60
CA VAL A 347 -6.76 -14.82 -2.90
C VAL A 347 -7.05 -13.70 -3.88
N GLY A 348 -6.35 -13.67 -5.00
CA GLY A 348 -6.56 -12.73 -6.09
C GLY A 348 -7.75 -13.09 -6.98
N CYS A 349 -8.56 -12.08 -7.30
CA CYS A 349 -9.74 -12.15 -8.16
C CYS A 349 -9.69 -11.02 -9.21
N PRO A 350 -8.72 -11.04 -10.15
CA PRO A 350 -8.47 -9.91 -11.05
C PRO A 350 -9.61 -9.60 -12.03
N PHE A 351 -10.55 -10.53 -12.22
CA PHE A 351 -11.72 -10.33 -13.08
C PHE A 351 -13.00 -10.06 -12.27
N TYR A 352 -12.86 -9.86 -10.95
CA TYR A 352 -13.95 -9.42 -10.10
C TYR A 352 -14.52 -8.11 -10.62
N TYR A 353 -15.85 -8.02 -10.68
CA TYR A 353 -16.53 -6.90 -11.29
C TYR A 353 -17.82 -6.63 -10.53
N VAL A 354 -17.92 -5.45 -9.92
CA VAL A 354 -19.13 -4.96 -9.24
C VAL A 354 -19.43 -3.55 -9.72
N GLU A 355 -20.72 -3.29 -9.92
CA GLU A 355 -21.24 -1.93 -10.15
C GLU A 355 -21.62 -1.34 -8.79
N GLU A 356 -20.89 -0.31 -8.35
CA GLU A 356 -21.24 0.44 -7.14
C GLU A 356 -22.37 1.45 -7.42
N LYS A 357 -22.95 2.02 -6.35
CA LYS A 357 -23.90 3.14 -6.46
C LYS A 357 -23.24 4.25 -7.29
N ASP A 358 -24.00 4.86 -8.19
CA ASP A 358 -23.56 5.82 -9.22
C ASP A 358 -22.87 5.23 -10.47
N SER A 359 -22.96 3.91 -10.70
CA SER A 359 -22.45 3.23 -11.92
C SER A 359 -20.93 3.25 -12.10
N ILE A 360 -20.18 3.46 -11.01
CA ILE A 360 -18.72 3.29 -10.99
C ILE A 360 -18.43 1.79 -11.00
N LYS A 361 -17.57 1.36 -11.92
CA LYS A 361 -17.26 -0.05 -12.21
C LYS A 361 -15.84 -0.31 -11.74
N ILE A 362 -15.66 -1.13 -10.71
CA ILE A 362 -14.35 -1.46 -10.15
C ILE A 362 -13.89 -2.79 -10.73
N GLY A 363 -12.66 -2.82 -11.27
CA GLY A 363 -12.04 -4.01 -11.84
C GLY A 363 -11.04 -4.68 -10.89
N GLY A 364 -11.42 -5.85 -10.38
CA GLY A 364 -10.56 -6.70 -9.55
C GLY A 364 -10.82 -6.58 -8.04
N ALA A 365 -10.46 -7.63 -7.31
CA ALA A 365 -10.55 -7.71 -5.86
C ALA A 365 -9.52 -8.71 -5.31
N ILE A 366 -9.28 -8.62 -4.01
CA ILE A 366 -8.63 -9.65 -3.21
C ILE A 366 -9.56 -10.09 -2.08
N TYR A 367 -9.45 -11.36 -1.71
CA TYR A 367 -10.19 -11.96 -0.60
C TYR A 367 -9.16 -12.40 0.44
N ILE A 368 -9.37 -12.01 1.69
CA ILE A 368 -8.46 -12.29 2.79
C ILE A 368 -9.19 -13.17 3.79
N TYR A 369 -8.70 -14.38 3.97
CA TYR A 369 -9.20 -15.34 4.95
C TYR A 369 -8.19 -15.40 6.08
N SER A 370 -8.56 -14.88 7.25
CA SER A 370 -7.66 -14.90 8.39
C SER A 370 -7.42 -16.31 8.90
N GLY A 371 -6.16 -16.63 9.18
CA GLY A 371 -5.77 -17.81 9.93
C GLY A 371 -6.27 -17.73 11.38
N HIS A 372 -6.40 -18.86 12.04
CA HIS A 372 -6.69 -18.91 13.47
C HIS A 372 -6.29 -20.28 14.04
N ALA A 373 -6.43 -20.48 15.35
CA ALA A 373 -6.24 -21.79 15.96
C ALA A 373 -7.09 -22.90 15.31
N ASP A 374 -8.27 -22.53 14.81
CA ASP A 374 -9.10 -23.38 13.95
C ASP A 374 -8.74 -23.10 12.48
N MET A 375 -8.51 -24.15 11.72
CA MET A 375 -8.17 -24.09 10.30
C MET A 375 -9.17 -23.26 9.47
N ILE A 376 -8.69 -22.58 8.43
CA ILE A 376 -9.55 -21.93 7.42
C ILE A 376 -10.46 -22.97 6.74
N THR A 377 -11.76 -22.70 6.70
CA THR A 377 -12.77 -23.56 6.07
C THR A 377 -13.70 -22.78 5.15
N ASN A 378 -14.56 -23.48 4.43
CA ASN A 378 -15.64 -22.92 3.61
C ASN A 378 -16.68 -22.11 4.40
N MET A 379 -16.64 -22.15 5.74
CA MET A 379 -17.44 -21.33 6.64
C MET A 379 -16.73 -20.04 7.08
N THR A 380 -15.41 -19.95 6.89
CA THR A 380 -14.62 -18.77 7.20
C THR A 380 -15.04 -17.62 6.28
N LYS A 381 -15.45 -16.49 6.88
CA LYS A 381 -15.86 -15.31 6.12
C LYS A 381 -14.63 -14.51 5.70
N PRO A 382 -14.45 -14.21 4.40
CA PRO A 382 -13.36 -13.39 3.95
C PRO A 382 -13.62 -11.91 4.21
N HIS A 383 -12.56 -11.17 4.47
CA HIS A 383 -12.51 -9.74 4.25
C HIS A 383 -12.22 -9.47 2.76
N VAL A 384 -13.02 -8.64 2.10
CA VAL A 384 -12.92 -8.43 0.64
C VAL A 384 -12.52 -6.98 0.37
N ILE A 385 -11.38 -6.81 -0.29
CA ILE A 385 -10.88 -5.50 -0.71
C ILE A 385 -10.99 -5.42 -2.22
N THR A 386 -11.74 -4.43 -2.71
CA THR A 386 -11.89 -4.16 -4.14
C THR A 386 -10.86 -3.14 -4.61
N GLY A 387 -10.62 -3.08 -5.93
CA GLY A 387 -9.85 -1.97 -6.50
C GLY A 387 -10.46 -0.60 -6.15
N ARG A 388 -9.69 0.48 -6.33
CA ARG A 388 -10.12 1.83 -5.91
C ARG A 388 -11.47 2.24 -6.52
N SER A 389 -12.39 2.68 -5.67
CA SER A 389 -13.56 3.47 -6.09
C SER A 389 -13.13 4.93 -6.33
N THR A 390 -13.38 5.44 -7.53
CA THR A 390 -13.06 6.82 -7.92
C THR A 390 -14.20 7.39 -8.75
N ASN A 391 -14.27 8.71 -8.89
CA ASN A 391 -15.28 9.33 -9.75
C ASN A 391 -15.18 8.78 -11.19
N ARG A 392 -16.29 8.88 -11.93
CA ARG A 392 -16.41 8.29 -13.27
C ARG A 392 -15.34 8.79 -14.24
N GLU A 393 -15.00 10.07 -14.20
CA GLU A 393 -14.03 10.68 -15.12
C GLU A 393 -12.63 10.11 -14.89
N ASP A 394 -12.19 10.02 -13.64
CA ASP A 394 -10.89 9.47 -13.28
C ASP A 394 -10.82 7.96 -13.56
N CYS A 395 -11.92 7.23 -13.33
CA CYS A 395 -11.98 5.82 -13.68
C CYS A 395 -11.85 5.59 -15.20
N GLU A 396 -12.45 6.45 -16.03
CA GLU A 396 -12.34 6.36 -17.49
C GLU A 396 -10.91 6.66 -17.96
N LYS A 397 -10.26 7.68 -17.39
CA LYS A 397 -8.84 8.01 -17.68
C LYS A 397 -7.89 6.88 -17.28
N LEU A 398 -8.09 6.30 -16.09
CA LEU A 398 -7.26 5.23 -15.53
C LEU A 398 -7.70 3.84 -15.99
N GLN A 399 -8.74 3.71 -16.80
CA GLN A 399 -9.31 2.43 -17.21
C GLN A 399 -9.61 1.51 -16.00
N CYS A 400 -10.08 2.07 -14.89
CA CYS A 400 -10.17 1.38 -13.60
C CYS A 400 -11.02 0.09 -13.62
N ARG A 401 -11.96 0.01 -14.57
CA ARG A 401 -12.81 -1.18 -14.83
C ARG A 401 -12.02 -2.39 -15.30
N HIS A 402 -10.87 -2.15 -15.92
CA HIS A 402 -9.98 -3.17 -16.46
C HIS A 402 -8.66 -3.21 -15.71
N ALA A 403 -8.54 -2.52 -14.56
CA ALA A 403 -7.33 -2.43 -13.75
C ALA A 403 -6.73 -3.80 -13.39
N ARG A 404 -7.61 -4.79 -13.19
CA ARG A 404 -7.29 -6.13 -12.69
C ARG A 404 -6.57 -6.08 -11.36
N PHE A 405 -7.09 -5.31 -10.42
CA PHE A 405 -6.58 -5.32 -9.05
C PHE A 405 -6.62 -6.76 -8.48
N GLY A 406 -5.53 -7.19 -7.85
CA GLY A 406 -5.37 -8.58 -7.39
C GLY A 406 -4.81 -9.52 -8.47
N PHE A 407 -4.21 -8.99 -9.54
CA PHE A 407 -3.57 -9.80 -10.58
C PHE A 407 -2.26 -10.45 -10.10
N SER A 408 -1.49 -9.73 -9.30
CA SER A 408 -0.25 -10.18 -8.68
C SER A 408 -0.24 -9.79 -7.21
N LEU A 409 0.42 -10.60 -6.38
CA LEU A 409 0.56 -10.41 -4.94
C LEU A 409 2.02 -10.63 -4.55
N ALA A 410 2.50 -9.88 -3.56
CA ALA A 410 3.80 -10.13 -2.95
C ALA A 410 3.78 -9.85 -1.46
N LYS A 411 4.41 -10.74 -0.68
CA LYS A 411 4.80 -10.44 0.70
C LYS A 411 5.79 -9.28 0.62
N ALA A 412 5.44 -8.12 1.18
CA ALA A 412 6.34 -6.97 1.16
C ALA A 412 7.29 -6.99 2.36
N GLY A 413 7.02 -7.82 3.37
CA GLY A 413 7.71 -7.78 4.66
C GLY A 413 7.14 -6.67 5.53
N ASP A 414 7.81 -6.36 6.63
CA ASP A 414 7.44 -5.22 7.48
C ASP A 414 8.08 -3.95 6.87
N LEU A 415 7.34 -3.23 6.02
CA LEU A 415 7.87 -2.05 5.34
C LEU A 415 7.97 -0.87 6.30
N ASN A 416 7.13 -0.80 7.33
CA ASN A 416 7.07 0.33 8.25
C ASN A 416 7.78 0.11 9.59
N MET A 417 8.33 -1.08 9.82
CA MET A 417 8.95 -1.51 11.08
C MET A 417 8.00 -1.31 12.26
N ASP A 418 6.75 -1.75 12.09
CA ASP A 418 5.72 -1.71 13.15
C ASP A 418 5.47 -3.09 13.79
N GLY A 419 6.12 -4.13 13.28
CA GLY A 419 6.03 -5.51 13.75
C GLY A 419 4.96 -6.34 13.04
N TYR A 420 4.25 -5.82 12.04
CA TYR A 420 3.26 -6.56 11.25
C TYR A 420 3.77 -6.76 9.81
N GLN A 421 3.29 -7.83 9.15
CA GLN A 421 3.67 -8.08 7.76
C GLN A 421 2.79 -7.26 6.81
N ASP A 422 3.44 -6.57 5.87
CA ASP A 422 2.78 -5.83 4.81
C ASP A 422 2.77 -6.63 3.51
N PHE A 423 1.91 -6.21 2.58
CA PHE A 423 1.83 -6.81 1.26
C PHE A 423 1.53 -5.80 0.16
N ALA A 424 1.91 -6.21 -1.06
CA ALA A 424 1.69 -5.44 -2.28
C ALA A 424 0.70 -6.14 -3.21
N VAL A 425 -0.14 -5.36 -3.88
CA VAL A 425 -1.17 -5.83 -4.82
C VAL A 425 -1.01 -5.12 -6.15
N GLY A 426 -0.86 -5.89 -7.24
CA GLY A 426 -0.75 -5.36 -8.59
C GLY A 426 -2.10 -5.10 -9.26
N ALA A 427 -2.17 -3.97 -9.97
CA ALA A 427 -3.23 -3.60 -10.91
C ALA A 427 -2.61 -3.19 -12.25
N PRO A 428 -2.04 -4.15 -13.01
CA PRO A 428 -1.18 -3.87 -14.16
C PRO A 428 -1.84 -3.06 -15.28
N PHE A 429 -3.17 -3.06 -15.35
CA PHE A 429 -3.89 -2.43 -16.44
C PHE A 429 -4.66 -1.18 -15.98
N GLU A 430 -4.34 -0.65 -14.79
CA GLU A 430 -4.83 0.64 -14.36
C GLU A 430 -3.92 1.76 -14.89
N GLY A 431 -4.39 2.53 -15.86
CA GLY A 431 -3.56 3.47 -16.61
C GLY A 431 -2.42 2.71 -17.30
N ARG A 432 -1.17 2.99 -16.90
CA ARG A 432 0.02 2.25 -17.36
C ARG A 432 0.45 1.13 -16.40
N GLY A 433 -0.32 0.93 -15.34
CA GLY A 433 -0.12 -0.06 -14.30
C GLY A 433 0.15 0.60 -12.95
N ALA A 434 -0.39 0.00 -11.90
CA ALA A 434 -0.25 0.47 -10.54
C ALA A 434 0.04 -0.67 -9.56
N VAL A 435 0.66 -0.33 -8.44
CA VAL A 435 0.88 -1.21 -7.29
C VAL A 435 0.34 -0.53 -6.04
N TYR A 436 -0.37 -1.29 -5.22
CA TYR A 436 -0.97 -0.84 -3.97
C TYR A 436 -0.29 -1.52 -2.80
N ILE A 437 0.02 -0.77 -1.75
CA ILE A 437 0.67 -1.25 -0.53
C ILE A 437 -0.35 -1.21 0.61
N TYR A 438 -0.45 -2.31 1.33
CA TYR A 438 -1.34 -2.45 2.48
C TYR A 438 -0.52 -2.84 3.71
N HIS A 439 -0.73 -2.11 4.80
CA HIS A 439 -0.10 -2.43 6.07
C HIS A 439 -0.85 -3.49 6.85
N GLY A 440 -0.09 -4.31 7.56
CA GLY A 440 -0.63 -5.18 8.61
C GLY A 440 -0.97 -4.43 9.88
N SER A 441 -1.71 -5.09 10.77
CA SER A 441 -2.01 -4.60 12.13
C SER A 441 -2.59 -5.73 12.96
N ALA A 442 -2.63 -5.58 14.28
CA ALA A 442 -3.29 -6.54 15.17
C ALA A 442 -4.78 -6.83 14.81
N LYS A 443 -5.43 -5.97 14.01
CA LYS A 443 -6.82 -6.14 13.56
C LYS A 443 -6.92 -6.75 12.15
N GLY A 444 -5.79 -7.16 11.56
CA GLY A 444 -5.68 -7.52 10.15
C GLY A 444 -5.20 -6.35 9.30
N VAL A 445 -5.65 -6.29 8.05
CA VAL A 445 -5.22 -5.28 7.07
C VAL A 445 -5.71 -3.88 7.44
N GLN A 446 -4.85 -2.87 7.31
CA GLN A 446 -5.21 -1.47 7.40
C GLN A 446 -5.77 -0.95 6.07
N GLU A 447 -6.92 -0.28 6.11
CA GLU A 447 -7.56 0.35 4.94
C GLU A 447 -7.82 1.85 5.17
N PRO A 448 -7.73 2.69 4.12
CA PRO A 448 -7.32 2.35 2.74
C PRO A 448 -5.84 1.96 2.64
N PHE A 449 -5.39 1.55 1.44
CA PHE A 449 -3.97 1.32 1.14
C PHE A 449 -3.10 2.49 1.63
N SER A 450 -1.87 2.20 2.08
CA SER A 450 -0.96 3.22 2.63
C SER A 450 -0.16 3.97 1.55
N GLN A 451 0.14 3.28 0.45
CA GLN A 451 0.81 3.86 -0.69
C GLN A 451 0.31 3.25 -1.98
N ARG A 452 0.21 4.08 -2.99
CA ARG A 452 -0.08 3.66 -4.35
C ARG A 452 0.97 4.20 -5.29
N ILE A 453 1.58 3.32 -6.06
CA ILE A 453 2.66 3.64 -6.99
C ILE A 453 2.18 3.40 -8.41
N PHE A 454 2.08 4.47 -9.19
CA PHE A 454 1.87 4.42 -10.62
C PHE A 454 3.20 4.27 -11.37
N ALA A 455 3.13 3.71 -12.58
CA ALA A 455 4.25 3.74 -13.50
C ALA A 455 4.75 5.17 -13.81
N GLU A 456 3.83 6.14 -13.78
CA GLU A 456 4.06 7.58 -13.94
C GLU A 456 4.88 8.21 -12.81
N ASP A 457 4.82 7.65 -11.60
CA ASP A 457 5.49 8.21 -10.43
C ASP A 457 7.01 7.96 -10.46
N LEU A 458 7.45 6.99 -11.27
CA LEU A 458 8.86 6.67 -11.42
C LEU A 458 9.58 7.83 -12.12
N ALA A 459 10.67 8.34 -11.56
CA ALA A 459 11.42 9.47 -12.13
C ALA A 459 11.88 9.26 -13.60
N THR A 460 11.93 8.02 -14.09
CA THR A 460 12.12 7.70 -15.52
C THR A 460 10.84 7.10 -16.14
N ALA A 461 9.73 7.82 -16.04
CA ALA A 461 8.38 7.38 -16.37
C ALA A 461 8.11 7.04 -17.86
N THR A 462 9.08 7.01 -18.77
CA THR A 462 8.82 6.73 -20.20
C THR A 462 8.85 5.23 -20.51
N GLY A 463 7.86 4.76 -21.28
CA GLY A 463 7.78 3.36 -21.75
C GLY A 463 7.55 2.35 -20.64
N TRP A 464 6.47 2.51 -19.88
CA TRP A 464 5.98 1.54 -18.91
C TRP A 464 4.51 1.27 -19.21
N THR A 465 4.14 0.00 -19.23
CA THR A 465 2.81 -0.55 -19.43
C THR A 465 2.76 -1.91 -18.75
N ALA A 466 1.59 -2.33 -18.25
CA ALA A 466 1.51 -3.53 -17.42
C ALA A 466 2.43 -3.48 -16.18
N PHE A 467 2.70 -2.28 -15.63
CA PHE A 467 3.50 -2.13 -14.42
C PHE A 467 2.74 -2.73 -13.22
N GLY A 468 3.38 -3.65 -12.49
CA GLY A 468 2.69 -4.44 -11.45
C GLY A 468 2.16 -5.78 -11.95
N TYR A 469 2.57 -6.23 -13.15
CA TYR A 469 2.16 -7.54 -13.67
C TYR A 469 2.73 -8.70 -12.85
N SER A 470 3.97 -8.54 -12.37
CA SER A 470 4.59 -9.45 -11.41
C SER A 470 5.25 -8.67 -10.28
N LEU A 471 5.25 -9.25 -9.09
CA LEU A 471 5.76 -8.63 -7.87
C LEU A 471 6.64 -9.63 -7.10
N SER A 472 7.63 -9.11 -6.38
CA SER A 472 8.40 -9.82 -5.36
C SER A 472 8.82 -8.81 -4.31
N GLY A 473 8.66 -9.15 -3.03
CA GLY A 473 9.03 -8.28 -1.91
C GLY A 473 9.61 -9.07 -0.75
N GLY A 474 9.76 -8.41 0.41
CA GLY A 474 10.15 -9.05 1.67
C GLY A 474 11.65 -9.24 1.83
N MET A 475 12.47 -8.61 0.99
CA MET A 475 13.93 -8.70 1.07
C MET A 475 14.57 -7.32 0.90
N ASP A 476 15.39 -6.94 1.87
CA ASP A 476 16.24 -5.75 1.83
C ASP A 476 17.42 -5.99 0.88
N LEU A 477 17.48 -5.37 -0.30
CA LEU A 477 18.58 -5.61 -1.25
C LEU A 477 19.70 -4.58 -1.19
N ASP A 478 19.53 -3.49 -0.42
CA ASP A 478 20.53 -2.42 -0.28
C ASP A 478 21.13 -2.25 1.12
N ASP A 479 20.84 -3.20 2.01
CA ASP A 479 21.38 -3.29 3.36
C ASP A 479 21.00 -2.08 4.22
N ASN A 480 19.79 -1.56 4.02
CA ASN A 480 19.22 -0.49 4.84
C ASN A 480 18.29 -1.01 5.95
N THR A 481 18.12 -2.34 6.06
CA THR A 481 17.23 -3.13 6.92
C THR A 481 15.75 -3.19 6.56
N TYR A 482 15.26 -2.26 5.75
CA TYR A 482 13.89 -2.26 5.27
C TYR A 482 13.77 -3.18 4.05
N PRO A 483 12.73 -4.02 3.96
CA PRO A 483 12.53 -4.85 2.79
C PRO A 483 12.17 -3.99 1.58
N ASP A 484 12.69 -4.35 0.40
CA ASP A 484 12.42 -3.64 -0.85
C ASP A 484 11.31 -4.33 -1.67
N LEU A 485 10.77 -3.61 -2.67
CA LEU A 485 9.76 -4.14 -3.58
C LEU A 485 10.23 -4.15 -5.04
N LEU A 486 10.19 -5.31 -5.68
CA LEU A 486 10.51 -5.50 -7.09
C LEU A 486 9.23 -5.64 -7.93
N VAL A 487 9.14 -4.82 -8.98
CA VAL A 487 7.96 -4.71 -9.85
C VAL A 487 8.32 -5.01 -11.31
N GLY A 488 7.58 -5.94 -11.92
CA GLY A 488 7.71 -6.29 -13.33
C GLY A 488 6.75 -5.55 -14.27
N SER A 489 7.25 -5.20 -15.46
CA SER A 489 6.51 -4.60 -16.57
C SER A 489 6.93 -5.31 -17.86
N TYR A 490 6.34 -6.48 -18.10
CA TYR A 490 6.78 -7.39 -19.16
C TYR A 490 6.61 -6.81 -20.57
N SER A 491 5.57 -6.00 -20.78
CA SER A 491 5.23 -5.42 -22.08
C SER A 491 6.33 -4.49 -22.61
N ASP A 492 6.99 -3.74 -21.72
CA ASP A 492 8.11 -2.86 -22.05
C ASP A 492 9.48 -3.51 -21.79
N ASN A 493 9.48 -4.78 -21.38
CA ASN A 493 10.69 -5.56 -21.10
C ASN A 493 11.51 -4.94 -19.94
N LYS A 494 10.83 -4.44 -18.89
CA LYS A 494 11.44 -3.71 -17.77
C LYS A 494 11.08 -4.30 -16.41
N VAL A 495 11.94 -4.04 -15.44
CA VAL A 495 11.64 -4.18 -14.01
C VAL A 495 12.14 -2.95 -13.24
N ALA A 496 11.48 -2.62 -12.15
CA ALA A 496 11.90 -1.59 -11.19
C ALA A 496 12.00 -2.21 -9.80
N LEU A 497 13.15 -2.08 -9.16
CA LEU A 497 13.30 -2.31 -7.72
C LEU A 497 13.14 -0.96 -7.02
N LEU A 498 12.10 -0.87 -6.21
CA LEU A 498 11.76 0.26 -5.36
C LEU A 498 12.37 0.01 -4.00
N ARG A 499 13.29 0.89 -3.60
CA ARG A 499 14.01 0.77 -2.34
C ARG A 499 13.25 1.49 -1.25
N THR A 500 13.21 0.92 -0.07
CA THR A 500 12.40 1.47 1.03
C THR A 500 13.17 2.55 1.78
N ARG A 501 12.56 3.71 1.98
CA ARG A 501 13.15 4.84 2.71
C ARG A 501 13.01 4.58 4.21
N PRO A 502 14.07 4.85 5.00
CA PRO A 502 13.97 4.61 6.41
C PRO A 502 13.11 5.68 7.09
N ILE A 503 12.40 5.27 8.15
CA ILE A 503 11.32 6.05 8.77
C ILE A 503 11.83 6.75 10.03
N VAL A 504 11.47 8.03 10.16
CA VAL A 504 11.71 8.87 11.34
C VAL A 504 10.40 9.00 12.11
N LYS A 505 10.33 8.35 13.28
CA LYS A 505 9.20 8.42 14.20
C LYS A 505 9.38 9.64 15.12
N LEU A 506 8.61 10.70 14.89
CA LEU A 506 8.72 11.95 15.64
C LEU A 506 7.83 11.92 16.89
N HIS A 507 8.40 12.25 18.04
CA HIS A 507 7.65 12.46 19.28
C HIS A 507 7.71 13.92 19.71
N SER A 508 6.54 14.54 19.85
CA SER A 508 6.42 15.94 20.25
C SER A 508 5.79 16.08 21.64
N LYS A 509 6.20 17.13 22.36
CA LYS A 509 5.55 17.64 23.57
C LYS A 509 5.38 19.14 23.41
N ILE A 510 4.16 19.62 23.64
CA ILE A 510 3.80 21.02 23.43
C ILE A 510 3.28 21.57 24.76
N ASN A 511 3.92 22.61 25.27
CA ASN A 511 3.50 23.33 26.47
C ASN A 511 3.19 24.79 26.10
N VAL A 512 2.08 25.31 26.61
CA VAL A 512 1.69 26.71 26.40
C VAL A 512 1.65 27.46 27.73
N THR A 513 2.23 28.65 27.76
CA THR A 513 2.28 29.49 28.96
C THR A 513 1.99 30.97 28.63
N PRO A 514 0.97 31.59 29.24
CA PRO A 514 -0.01 30.97 30.13
C PRO A 514 -0.96 30.03 29.36
N ASP A 515 -1.51 29.05 30.06
CA ASP A 515 -2.59 28.18 29.57
C ASP A 515 -3.93 28.92 29.44
N ARG A 516 -4.07 30.06 30.15
CA ARG A 516 -5.24 30.93 30.10
C ARG A 516 -4.89 32.43 30.08
N LEU A 517 -5.59 33.18 29.24
CA LEU A 517 -5.44 34.64 29.11
C LEU A 517 -6.56 35.37 29.85
N ASN A 518 -6.20 36.14 30.88
CA ASN A 518 -7.11 37.02 31.61
C ASN A 518 -6.98 38.47 31.13
N MET A 519 -7.89 38.87 30.25
CA MET A 519 -7.91 40.22 29.67
C MET A 519 -8.18 41.34 30.68
N SER A 520 -8.70 41.01 31.87
CA SER A 520 -8.95 41.98 32.96
C SER A 520 -7.73 42.19 33.86
N HIS A 521 -6.70 41.35 33.76
CA HIS A 521 -5.53 41.41 34.62
C HIS A 521 -4.33 41.99 33.86
N SER A 522 -4.17 43.32 33.94
CA SER A 522 -3.13 44.05 33.20
C SER A 522 -1.69 43.60 33.49
N ALA A 523 -1.43 42.96 34.63
CA ALA A 523 -0.13 42.38 34.96
C ALA A 523 0.25 41.15 34.10
N GLN A 524 -0.69 40.57 33.34
CA GLN A 524 -0.38 39.57 32.32
C GLN A 524 0.15 40.18 31.00
N ARG A 525 0.12 41.51 30.83
CA ARG A 525 0.81 42.18 29.71
C ARG A 525 2.31 42.27 30.00
N LYS A 526 3.02 41.16 29.78
CA LYS A 526 4.44 41.01 30.15
C LYS A 526 5.40 41.16 28.96
N CYS A 527 4.96 40.83 27.74
CA CYS A 527 5.83 40.90 26.58
C CYS A 527 5.91 42.32 26.01
N ILE A 528 7.11 42.73 25.59
CA ILE A 528 7.39 44.10 25.14
C ILE A 528 7.85 44.08 23.68
N ILE A 529 7.16 44.84 22.82
CA ILE A 529 7.59 45.17 21.45
C ILE A 529 7.59 46.70 21.34
N ASP A 530 8.69 47.29 20.88
CA ASP A 530 8.82 48.74 20.68
C ASP A 530 8.33 49.59 21.89
N GLN A 531 8.69 49.16 23.10
CA GLN A 531 8.30 49.76 24.40
C GLN A 531 6.82 49.64 24.79
N LEU A 532 5.97 49.02 23.97
CA LEU A 532 4.57 48.72 24.26
C LEU A 532 4.42 47.33 24.89
N LYS A 533 3.50 47.19 25.85
CA LYS A 533 3.24 45.93 26.57
C LYS A 533 2.03 45.20 26.01
N TYR A 534 2.24 43.95 25.59
CA TYR A 534 1.23 43.08 25.01
C TYR A 534 0.91 41.88 25.91
N TYR A 535 -0.32 41.36 25.79
CA TYR A 535 -0.59 39.99 26.21
C TYR A 535 0.09 39.04 25.22
N CYS A 536 0.67 37.96 25.73
CA CYS A 536 1.41 37.02 24.92
C CYS A 536 1.26 35.60 25.43
N VAL A 537 1.49 34.66 24.53
CA VAL A 537 1.51 33.22 24.79
C VAL A 537 2.87 32.70 24.33
N GLU A 538 3.59 32.04 25.23
CA GLU A 538 4.79 31.28 24.91
C GLU A 538 4.41 29.84 24.60
N ILE A 539 4.81 29.37 23.43
CA ILE A 539 4.57 28.02 22.94
C ILE A 539 5.92 27.31 22.94
N GLN A 540 6.12 26.42 23.91
CA GLN A 540 7.31 25.59 24.01
C GLN A 540 7.06 24.26 23.29
N LEU A 541 7.80 24.05 22.21
CA LEU A 541 7.81 22.84 21.42
C LEU A 541 9.05 22.02 21.75
N CYS A 542 8.86 20.78 22.19
CA CYS A 542 9.93 19.84 22.51
C CYS A 542 9.84 18.63 21.58
N LEU A 543 10.90 18.36 20.81
CA LEU A 543 10.96 17.26 19.86
C LEU A 543 12.06 16.26 20.21
N ARG A 544 11.78 14.99 19.94
CA ARG A 544 12.77 13.92 19.79
C ARG A 544 12.31 13.00 18.64
N TYR A 545 13.21 12.24 18.04
CA TYR A 545 12.81 11.19 17.11
C TYR A 545 13.48 9.85 17.46
N THR A 546 12.83 8.78 17.05
CA THR A 546 13.39 7.42 16.99
C THR A 546 13.40 6.95 15.54
N ALA A 547 14.29 6.03 15.24
CA ALA A 547 14.39 5.38 13.94
C ALA A 547 14.97 3.98 14.14
N GLU A 548 14.61 3.02 13.29
CA GLU A 548 15.08 1.64 13.42
C GLU A 548 15.72 1.16 12.11
N PRO A 549 16.95 0.60 12.15
CA PRO A 549 17.88 0.56 13.29
C PRO A 549 18.51 1.93 13.56
N VAL A 550 18.74 2.24 14.84
CA VAL A 550 19.33 3.52 15.26
C VAL A 550 20.75 3.71 14.71
N GLU A 551 21.49 2.62 14.56
CA GLU A 551 22.89 2.60 14.11
C GLU A 551 23.08 3.09 12.66
N ARG A 552 22.00 3.18 11.88
CA ARG A 552 22.05 3.74 10.51
C ARG A 552 21.72 5.24 10.46
N PHE A 553 21.33 5.83 11.59
CA PHE A 553 20.99 7.24 11.74
C PHE A 553 21.97 7.98 12.67
N ASP A 554 23.28 7.81 12.42
CA ASP A 554 24.33 8.49 13.19
C ASP A 554 24.37 10.00 12.92
N GLU A 555 23.97 10.41 11.71
CA GLU A 555 23.92 11.81 11.32
C GLU A 555 22.68 12.52 11.87
N PRO A 556 22.82 13.77 12.35
CA PRO A 556 21.68 14.55 12.79
C PRO A 556 20.69 14.82 11.65
N VAL A 557 19.40 14.76 11.96
CA VAL A 557 18.31 15.06 11.03
C VAL A 557 17.70 16.41 11.39
N ASP A 558 17.56 17.27 10.41
CA ASP A 558 16.85 18.54 10.54
C ASP A 558 15.35 18.32 10.41
N ILE A 559 14.58 18.78 11.40
CA ILE A 559 13.12 18.82 11.35
C ILE A 559 12.69 20.27 11.20
N ILE A 560 12.00 20.58 10.11
CA ILE A 560 11.39 21.88 9.91
C ILE A 560 10.00 21.84 10.54
N TYR A 561 9.72 22.76 11.45
CA TYR A 561 8.42 22.88 12.11
C TYR A 561 7.79 24.22 11.78
N THR A 562 6.48 24.22 11.62
CA THR A 562 5.67 25.41 11.35
C THR A 562 4.60 25.53 12.40
N ILE A 563 4.52 26.69 13.05
CA ILE A 563 3.46 27.03 14.00
C ILE A 563 2.58 28.11 13.37
N THR A 564 1.31 27.81 13.19
CA THR A 564 0.30 28.70 12.65
C THR A 564 -0.66 29.12 13.74
N ALA A 565 -0.77 30.41 13.98
CA ALA A 565 -1.72 31.00 14.92
C ALA A 565 -3.10 31.07 14.29
N GLU A 566 -4.13 30.55 14.95
CA GLU A 566 -5.52 30.50 14.48
C GLU A 566 -5.69 30.12 13.00
N PRO A 567 -5.25 28.91 12.57
CA PRO A 567 -5.20 28.52 11.16
C PRO A 567 -6.56 28.57 10.43
N THR A 568 -7.67 28.51 11.17
CA THR A 568 -9.03 28.59 10.61
C THR A 568 -9.57 30.02 10.52
N ARG A 569 -8.87 31.02 11.06
CA ARG A 569 -9.26 32.43 11.00
C ARG A 569 -8.45 33.19 9.96
N PHE A 570 -9.15 33.90 9.08
CA PHE A 570 -8.53 34.80 8.10
C PHE A 570 -7.81 36.00 8.75
N ASN A 571 -8.37 36.54 9.83
CA ASN A 571 -7.72 37.58 10.62
C ASN A 571 -7.49 37.02 12.03
N SER A 572 -6.27 36.54 12.25
CA SER A 572 -5.79 36.04 13.54
C SER A 572 -5.92 37.14 14.62
N ARG A 573 -6.24 36.73 15.84
CA ARG A 573 -6.24 37.60 17.03
C ARG A 573 -4.88 37.68 17.68
N VAL A 574 -4.01 36.73 17.38
CA VAL A 574 -2.67 36.56 17.94
C VAL A 574 -1.70 36.29 16.80
N ASP A 575 -0.56 36.96 16.79
CA ASP A 575 0.47 36.84 15.75
C ASP A 575 1.86 36.70 16.36
N PHE A 576 2.76 36.03 15.64
CA PHE A 576 4.19 36.04 15.95
C PHE A 576 4.82 37.35 15.48
N TYR A 577 5.92 37.75 16.12
CA TYR A 577 6.66 38.97 15.76
C TYR A 577 8.14 38.67 15.55
N ASP A 578 8.68 39.12 14.42
CA ASP A 578 10.11 39.12 14.09
C ASP A 578 10.55 40.54 13.69
N THR A 579 11.68 41.00 14.23
CA THR A 579 12.34 42.26 13.84
C THR A 579 12.56 42.44 12.33
N LYS A 580 12.75 41.35 11.57
CA LYS A 580 13.01 41.39 10.12
C LYS A 580 11.73 41.38 9.29
N HIS A 581 10.71 40.64 9.72
CA HIS A 581 9.53 40.33 8.91
C HIS A 581 8.23 40.95 9.46
N GLY A 582 8.28 41.56 10.65
CA GLY A 582 7.12 42.14 11.32
C GLY A 582 6.20 41.08 11.93
N TYR A 583 4.90 41.37 11.96
CA TYR A 583 3.87 40.45 12.45
C TYR A 583 3.52 39.40 11.41
N SER A 584 3.42 38.14 11.82
CA SER A 584 3.03 37.02 10.97
C SER A 584 2.16 36.04 11.74
N GLN A 585 1.13 35.52 11.08
CA GLN A 585 0.32 34.42 11.59
C GLN A 585 1.10 33.10 11.66
N VAL A 586 2.18 32.98 10.88
CA VAL A 586 2.96 31.75 10.72
C VAL A 586 4.42 32.00 11.10
N VAL A 587 5.01 31.08 11.87
CA VAL A 587 6.45 31.01 12.09
C VAL A 587 6.96 29.63 11.67
N GLU A 588 8.01 29.61 10.85
CA GLU A 588 8.73 28.40 10.43
C GLU A 588 10.17 28.48 10.94
N ASP A 589 10.69 27.37 11.46
CA ASP A 589 12.06 27.27 11.96
C ASP A 589 12.51 25.79 11.97
N THR A 590 13.79 25.53 12.28
CA THR A 590 14.41 24.20 12.16
C THR A 590 15.00 23.71 13.48
N LEU A 591 14.79 22.43 13.79
CA LEU A 591 15.41 21.73 14.90
C LEU A 591 16.23 20.55 14.39
N THR A 592 17.56 20.64 14.53
CA THR A 592 18.46 19.51 14.30
C THR A 592 18.40 18.54 15.48
N LEU A 593 18.05 17.29 15.24
CA LEU A 593 17.88 16.22 16.22
C LEU A 593 18.83 15.05 15.92
N LYS A 594 19.17 14.26 16.95
CA LYS A 594 19.90 12.98 16.79
C LYS A 594 18.98 11.82 17.10
N SER A 595 19.20 10.69 16.44
CA SER A 595 18.41 9.47 16.64
C SER A 595 18.56 8.96 18.06
N GLN A 596 17.47 8.44 18.61
CA GLN A 596 17.41 7.86 19.95
C GLN A 596 16.79 6.47 19.86
N LYS A 597 17.26 5.55 20.70
CA LYS A 597 16.63 4.22 20.86
C LYS A 597 15.26 4.38 21.49
N GLU A 598 14.33 3.54 21.04
CA GLU A 598 13.02 3.45 21.67
C GLU A 598 13.18 2.92 23.11
N THR A 599 12.58 3.60 24.08
CA THR A 599 12.78 3.30 25.50
C THR A 599 11.94 2.07 25.88
N GLY A 600 12.54 0.87 25.83
CA GLY A 600 11.86 -0.40 26.09
C GLY A 600 12.64 -1.43 26.93
N GLY A 601 13.61 -1.02 27.76
CA GLY A 601 14.39 -1.95 28.60
C GLY A 601 14.96 -1.32 29.88
N LEU A 602 15.50 -2.16 30.79
CA LEU A 602 16.06 -1.76 32.10
C LEU A 602 17.21 -0.73 32.03
N ASP A 603 17.76 -0.45 30.85
CA ASP A 603 18.82 0.54 30.60
C ASP A 603 18.28 1.86 29.97
N ALA A 604 16.99 2.18 30.14
CA ALA A 604 16.38 3.37 29.58
C ALA A 604 17.08 4.67 30.05
N VAL A 605 17.96 5.20 29.19
CA VAL A 605 18.43 6.58 29.27
C VAL A 605 17.21 7.50 29.15
N ASN A 606 17.12 8.48 30.04
CA ASN A 606 16.03 9.46 30.05
C ASN A 606 15.90 10.12 28.66
N PRO A 607 14.74 10.05 27.97
CA PRO A 607 14.61 10.52 26.59
C PRO A 607 14.94 12.02 26.49
N GLN A 608 15.91 12.36 25.64
CA GLN A 608 16.41 13.73 25.53
C GLN A 608 15.62 14.52 24.49
N TYR A 609 14.65 15.30 24.95
CA TYR A 609 13.94 16.24 24.09
C TYR A 609 14.77 17.50 23.85
N LYS A 610 14.81 17.97 22.59
CA LYS A 610 15.32 19.29 22.25
C LYS A 610 14.13 20.25 22.14
N CYS A 611 14.17 21.32 22.91
CA CYS A 611 13.05 22.26 23.02
C CYS A 611 13.38 23.63 22.41
N THR A 612 12.36 24.28 21.89
CA THR A 612 12.36 25.67 21.39
C THR A 612 11.10 26.36 21.88
N THR A 613 11.15 27.68 22.05
CA THR A 613 9.99 28.46 22.49
C THR A 613 9.74 29.59 21.51
N LYS A 614 8.47 29.75 21.08
CA LYS A 614 8.02 30.86 20.26
C LYS A 614 6.97 31.67 21.00
N THR A 615 7.05 32.98 20.88
CA THR A 615 6.12 33.90 21.56
C THR A 615 5.16 34.50 20.55
N ALA A 616 3.86 34.32 20.81
CA ALA A 616 2.78 34.90 20.05
C ALA A 616 2.16 36.05 20.85
N TYR A 617 1.80 37.14 20.16
CA TYR A 617 1.38 38.42 20.75
C TYR A 617 -0.07 38.70 20.36
N LEU A 618 -0.89 38.99 21.36
CA LEU A 618 -2.30 39.27 21.16
C LEU A 618 -2.48 40.69 20.61
N LYS A 619 -3.29 40.85 19.57
CA LYS A 619 -3.67 42.15 19.02
C LYS A 619 -4.46 42.96 20.05
N GLU A 620 -4.29 44.29 20.01
CA GLU A 620 -4.93 45.17 21.00
C GLU A 620 -6.45 45.26 20.84
N GLN A 621 -6.96 45.14 19.60
CA GLN A 621 -8.38 45.26 19.28
C GLN A 621 -8.98 43.90 18.94
N ILE A 622 -9.25 43.10 19.97
CA ILE A 622 -9.98 41.83 19.82
C ILE A 622 -11.36 41.93 20.45
N THR A 623 -12.38 41.52 19.71
CA THR A 623 -13.78 41.48 20.17
C THR A 623 -14.20 40.10 20.63
N ASP A 624 -13.65 39.06 20.00
CA ASP A 624 -13.86 37.67 20.37
C ASP A 624 -12.86 37.24 21.44
N VAL A 625 -13.34 37.15 22.68
CA VAL A 625 -12.64 36.66 23.87
C VAL A 625 -13.32 35.42 24.44
N LEU A 626 -14.09 34.69 23.61
CA LEU A 626 -14.83 33.51 24.01
C LEU A 626 -14.20 32.23 23.48
N THR A 627 -13.84 32.27 22.19
CA THR A 627 -13.24 31.13 21.51
C THR A 627 -11.76 31.07 21.85
N ALA A 628 -11.26 29.87 22.15
CA ALA A 628 -9.85 29.66 22.45
C ALA A 628 -8.96 30.11 21.28
N LEU A 629 -7.76 30.56 21.59
CA LEU A 629 -6.71 30.76 20.59
C LEU A 629 -6.17 29.39 20.24
N THR A 630 -6.28 29.00 18.98
CA THR A 630 -5.76 27.72 18.49
C THR A 630 -4.40 27.93 17.84
N PHE A 631 -3.47 27.00 18.04
CA PHE A 631 -2.18 26.96 17.36
C PHE A 631 -2.02 25.61 16.69
N GLY A 632 -1.86 25.61 15.36
CA GLY A 632 -1.58 24.41 14.59
C GLY A 632 -0.08 24.25 14.38
N ILE A 633 0.47 23.08 14.72
CA ILE A 633 1.89 22.74 14.54
C ILE A 633 1.99 21.64 13.49
N SER A 634 2.75 21.87 12.42
CA SER A 634 3.11 20.85 11.44
C SER A 634 4.63 20.64 11.38
N TYR A 635 5.02 19.47 10.88
CA TYR A 635 6.43 19.08 10.72
C TYR A 635 6.68 18.60 9.30
N ARG A 636 7.90 18.82 8.81
CA ARG A 636 8.39 18.23 7.57
C ARG A 636 9.90 18.02 7.63
N LEU A 637 10.38 17.08 6.83
CA LEU A 637 11.81 16.96 6.55
C LEU A 637 12.19 17.95 5.44
N PRO A 638 13.44 18.44 5.41
CA PRO A 638 13.97 19.17 4.28
C PRO A 638 13.86 18.34 3.00
N GLU A 639 13.42 18.96 1.90
CA GLU A 639 13.42 18.29 0.60
C GLU A 639 14.86 17.99 0.20
N ARG A 640 15.16 16.70 0.02
CA ARG A 640 16.42 16.23 -0.54
C ARG A 640 16.12 15.63 -1.91
N THR A 641 16.68 16.23 -2.94
CA THR A 641 16.67 15.66 -4.28
C THR A 641 17.89 14.79 -4.46
N ALA A 642 17.70 13.61 -5.06
CA ALA A 642 18.82 12.76 -5.37
C ALA A 642 19.81 13.51 -6.29
N PRO A 643 21.12 13.41 -6.03
CA PRO A 643 22.11 14.10 -6.85
C PRO A 643 22.03 13.61 -8.31
N ALA A 644 22.08 14.55 -9.25
CA ALA A 644 21.99 14.26 -10.68
C ALA A 644 23.12 13.35 -11.22
N SER A 645 24.21 13.19 -10.45
CA SER A 645 25.32 12.29 -10.75
C SER A 645 25.90 11.71 -9.47
N THR A 646 26.04 10.39 -9.41
CA THR A 646 26.78 9.71 -8.33
C THR A 646 28.29 9.73 -8.60
N PRO A 647 29.15 9.61 -7.57
CA PRO A 647 30.61 9.71 -7.70
C PRO A 647 31.24 8.69 -8.66
N ALA A 648 30.56 7.55 -8.89
CA ALA A 648 31.01 6.48 -9.77
C ALA A 648 29.91 6.06 -10.76
N PRO A 649 30.23 5.84 -12.05
CA PRO A 649 29.26 5.38 -13.04
C PRO A 649 28.60 4.05 -12.64
N GLY A 650 27.28 4.07 -12.45
CA GLY A 650 26.51 2.91 -12.03
C GLY A 650 26.30 2.77 -10.52
N ALA A 651 26.90 3.63 -9.69
CA ALA A 651 26.62 3.65 -8.25
C ALA A 651 25.20 4.19 -7.98
N LEU A 652 24.57 3.66 -6.94
CA LEU A 652 23.29 4.15 -6.43
C LEU A 652 23.51 5.20 -5.33
N PRO A 653 22.64 6.22 -5.23
CA PRO A 653 22.57 7.05 -4.03
C PRO A 653 22.21 6.19 -2.82
N ASP A 654 22.80 6.51 -1.67
CA ASP A 654 22.43 5.93 -0.39
C ASP A 654 21.01 6.39 -0.04
N ILE A 655 20.08 5.44 0.07
CA ILE A 655 18.67 5.73 0.36
C ILE A 655 18.49 6.27 1.79
N ASN A 656 19.44 5.98 2.69
CA ASN A 656 19.42 6.45 4.07
C ASN A 656 19.56 7.98 4.17
N GLU A 657 20.09 8.64 3.14
CA GLU A 657 20.15 10.09 3.06
C GLU A 657 18.77 10.73 2.80
N PHE A 658 17.75 9.94 2.48
CA PHE A 658 16.40 10.39 2.13
C PHE A 658 15.36 9.77 3.09
N PRO A 659 15.40 10.03 4.41
CA PRO A 659 14.40 9.49 5.32
C PRO A 659 13.00 10.08 5.06
N ILE A 660 11.97 9.42 5.56
CA ILE A 660 10.58 9.92 5.55
C ILE A 660 10.02 9.98 6.98
N LEU A 661 9.09 10.89 7.26
CA LEU A 661 8.41 10.92 8.55
C LEU A 661 7.38 9.80 8.61
N ASP A 662 7.24 9.18 9.77
CA ASP A 662 6.21 8.18 10.02
C ASP A 662 4.80 8.76 9.76
N ALA A 663 4.04 8.10 8.91
CA ALA A 663 2.67 8.44 8.53
C ALA A 663 1.62 8.01 9.57
N GLY A 664 2.03 7.47 10.73
CA GLY A 664 1.13 7.14 11.85
C GLY A 664 0.28 8.31 12.37
N LEU A 665 0.53 9.53 11.91
CA LEU A 665 -0.43 10.64 11.88
C LEU A 665 -1.23 10.51 10.58
N THR A 666 -2.39 9.83 10.64
CA THR A 666 -3.35 9.65 9.53
C THR A 666 -3.32 10.80 8.52
N GLU A 667 -3.36 10.49 7.22
CA GLU A 667 -3.33 11.44 6.08
C GLU A 667 -4.29 12.66 6.21
N SER A 668 -5.22 12.64 7.18
CA SER A 668 -6.13 13.72 7.56
C SER A 668 -5.63 14.72 8.61
N GLU A 669 -4.57 14.46 9.38
CA GLU A 669 -4.06 15.38 10.43
C GLU A 669 -2.58 15.72 10.21
N THR A 670 -2.32 16.56 9.22
CA THR A 670 -1.00 17.19 8.97
C THR A 670 -0.58 18.19 10.07
N MET A 671 -1.46 18.46 11.05
CA MET A 671 -1.25 19.45 12.11
C MET A 671 -1.71 18.93 13.47
N ILE A 672 -0.84 19.10 14.47
CA ILE A 672 -1.17 18.94 15.89
C ILE A 672 -1.71 20.28 16.40
N PHE A 673 -2.83 20.28 17.12
CA PHE A 673 -3.41 21.50 17.67
C PHE A 673 -3.15 21.63 19.18
N THR A 674 -2.90 22.86 19.63
CA THR A 674 -2.95 23.25 21.04
C THR A 674 -3.77 24.51 21.19
N GLU A 675 -4.38 24.72 22.36
CA GLU A 675 -5.34 25.79 22.59
C GLU A 675 -5.01 26.58 23.86
N VAL A 676 -5.30 27.89 23.83
CA VAL A 676 -5.22 28.78 24.99
C VAL A 676 -6.55 29.46 25.18
N GLU A 677 -7.18 29.22 26.33
CA GLU A 677 -8.51 29.77 26.63
C GLU A 677 -8.41 31.20 27.17
N PHE A 678 -9.46 31.98 26.96
CA PHE A 678 -9.65 33.23 27.69
C PHE A 678 -10.35 32.94 29.03
N VAL A 679 -9.93 33.62 30.09
CA VAL A 679 -10.66 33.60 31.37
C VAL A 679 -11.99 34.32 31.17
N LYS A 680 -13.10 33.60 31.40
CA LYS A 680 -14.45 34.12 31.28
C LYS A 680 -14.90 34.66 32.64
N LYS A 681 -15.77 35.67 32.65
CA LYS A 681 -16.32 36.25 33.89
C LYS A 681 -17.57 35.47 34.33
N CYS A 682 -17.45 34.15 34.40
CA CYS A 682 -18.56 33.20 34.57
C CYS A 682 -18.30 32.29 35.76
N GLY A 683 -18.07 32.90 36.92
CA GLY A 683 -17.78 32.18 38.15
C GLY A 683 -16.49 31.36 38.14
N ASP A 684 -16.41 30.42 39.08
CA ASP A 684 -15.23 29.57 39.31
C ASP A 684 -15.13 28.39 38.33
N ASP A 685 -16.25 28.00 37.69
CA ASP A 685 -16.30 26.91 36.71
C ASP A 685 -15.95 27.36 35.28
N ASN A 686 -15.89 28.67 35.04
CA ASN A 686 -15.57 29.27 33.74
C ASN A 686 -16.58 28.87 32.63
N ILE A 687 -17.78 28.41 32.98
CA ILE A 687 -18.84 28.00 32.05
C ILE A 687 -20.02 28.99 32.17
N CYS A 688 -20.17 29.86 31.17
CA CYS A 688 -21.20 30.90 31.17
C CYS A 688 -22.61 30.35 30.93
N ASN A 689 -23.36 30.13 32.01
CA ASN A 689 -24.76 29.75 31.96
C ASN A 689 -25.65 31.00 31.93
N SER A 690 -25.82 31.58 30.75
CA SER A 690 -26.73 32.71 30.55
C SER A 690 -28.20 32.30 30.57
N ASN A 691 -29.10 33.20 30.98
CA ASN A 691 -30.54 33.00 30.95
C ASN A 691 -31.21 34.22 30.31
N LEU A 692 -31.14 34.27 28.98
CA LEU A 692 -31.73 35.34 28.19
C LEU A 692 -33.25 35.17 28.12
N ASN A 693 -33.96 36.12 28.71
CA ASN A 693 -35.41 36.23 28.67
C ASN A 693 -35.76 37.41 27.76
N MET A 694 -36.73 37.20 26.87
CA MET A 694 -37.20 38.22 25.96
C MET A 694 -38.70 38.38 26.11
N LYS A 695 -39.16 39.62 26.24
CA LYS A 695 -40.58 39.99 26.14
C LYS A 695 -40.75 40.93 24.96
N VAL A 696 -41.78 40.68 24.17
CA VAL A 696 -42.09 41.47 22.98
C VAL A 696 -43.51 42.00 23.13
N ASP A 697 -43.70 43.30 22.93
CA ASP A 697 -45.01 43.94 22.87
C ASP A 697 -45.12 44.78 21.60
N LEU A 698 -46.26 44.66 20.92
CA LEU A 698 -46.58 45.52 19.77
C LEU A 698 -47.31 46.74 20.31
N GLN A 699 -46.63 47.89 20.26
CA GLN A 699 -47.19 49.14 20.76
C GLN A 699 -48.15 49.74 19.73
N ASP A 700 -49.03 50.62 20.22
CA ASP A 700 -49.97 51.41 19.42
C ASP A 700 -51.03 50.59 18.63
N LEU A 701 -51.22 49.30 18.96
CA LEU A 701 -52.29 48.47 18.41
C LEU A 701 -53.46 48.30 19.40
N SER A 702 -54.68 48.28 18.86
CA SER A 702 -55.86 47.88 19.63
C SER A 702 -55.72 46.42 20.05
N LYS A 703 -56.22 46.08 21.25
CA LYS A 703 -56.17 44.70 21.77
C LYS A 703 -57.58 44.12 21.81
N THR A 704 -57.73 42.84 21.47
CA THR A 704 -59.00 42.12 21.65
C THR A 704 -59.34 41.98 23.14
N GLN A 705 -60.57 41.55 23.47
CA GLN A 705 -60.95 41.24 24.87
C GLN A 705 -60.06 40.16 25.52
N SER A 706 -59.36 39.33 24.72
CA SER A 706 -58.37 38.35 25.16
C SER A 706 -56.93 38.89 25.22
N GLY A 707 -56.71 40.18 24.95
CA GLY A 707 -55.41 40.84 25.02
C GLY A 707 -54.52 40.70 23.78
N MET A 708 -55.03 40.14 22.67
CA MET A 708 -54.26 39.96 21.44
C MET A 708 -54.23 41.27 20.62
N PRO A 709 -53.06 41.70 20.13
CA PRO A 709 -52.96 42.90 19.29
C PRO A 709 -53.65 42.69 17.94
N VAL A 710 -54.38 43.71 17.49
CA VAL A 710 -55.13 43.73 16.22
C VAL A 710 -54.52 44.79 15.32
N LEU A 711 -54.12 44.37 14.12
CA LEU A 711 -53.66 45.25 13.07
C LEU A 711 -54.79 45.45 12.05
N GLU A 712 -55.41 46.64 12.04
CA GLU A 712 -56.42 47.00 11.06
C GLU A 712 -55.76 47.51 9.77
N ILE A 713 -56.14 46.91 8.64
CA ILE A 713 -55.56 47.24 7.34
C ILE A 713 -55.90 48.69 6.98
N GLY A 714 -54.87 49.53 6.84
CA GLY A 714 -55.00 50.96 6.50
C GLY A 714 -55.08 51.91 7.69
N ALA A 715 -55.07 51.41 8.94
CA ALA A 715 -55.15 52.25 10.14
C ALA A 715 -53.81 52.86 10.58
N THR A 716 -52.69 52.18 10.29
CA THR A 716 -51.33 52.66 10.56
C THR A 716 -50.37 52.19 9.47
N ASP A 717 -49.41 53.04 9.11
CA ASP A 717 -48.29 52.74 8.21
C ASP A 717 -47.01 52.36 8.97
N GLN A 718 -47.03 52.45 10.31
CA GLN A 718 -45.91 52.11 11.19
C GLN A 718 -46.32 51.09 12.25
N LEU A 719 -45.45 50.10 12.48
CA LEU A 719 -45.59 49.11 13.55
C LEU A 719 -44.40 49.23 14.50
N LYS A 720 -44.67 49.60 15.76
CA LYS A 720 -43.63 49.69 16.79
C LYS A 720 -43.56 48.38 17.57
N VAL A 721 -42.36 47.79 17.58
CA VAL A 721 -42.07 46.57 18.34
C VAL A 721 -41.20 46.96 19.52
N HIS A 722 -41.75 46.87 20.73
CA HIS A 722 -40.99 47.04 21.96
C HIS A 722 -40.47 45.68 22.41
N VAL A 723 -39.15 45.59 22.64
CA VAL A 723 -38.48 44.35 23.02
C VAL A 723 -37.69 44.58 24.28
N ASP A 724 -38.13 43.96 25.37
CA ASP A 724 -37.38 43.89 26.62
C ASP A 724 -36.55 42.62 26.62
N VAL A 725 -35.22 42.76 26.65
CA VAL A 725 -34.29 41.64 26.80
C VAL A 725 -33.61 41.73 28.16
N GLU A 726 -33.79 40.69 28.97
CA GLU A 726 -33.22 40.58 30.31
C GLU A 726 -32.37 39.30 30.40
N ASN A 727 -31.12 39.41 30.84
CA ASN A 727 -30.31 38.24 31.18
C ASN A 727 -30.38 37.98 32.68
N LYS A 728 -31.01 36.86 33.08
CA LYS A 728 -31.15 36.43 34.48
C LYS A 728 -30.07 35.45 34.95
N GLY A 729 -29.15 35.10 34.06
CA GLY A 729 -28.06 34.16 34.33
C GLY A 729 -26.73 34.89 34.37
N GLU A 730 -25.66 34.15 34.10
CA GLU A 730 -24.32 34.73 33.94
C GLU A 730 -24.21 35.52 32.64
N ILE A 731 -23.07 36.21 32.45
CA ILE A 731 -22.83 37.07 31.30
C ILE A 731 -23.06 36.30 29.99
N ALA A 732 -23.98 36.82 29.18
CA ALA A 732 -24.18 36.41 27.80
C ALA A 732 -23.25 37.24 26.92
N TYR A 733 -22.34 36.58 26.21
CA TYR A 733 -21.40 37.23 25.32
C TYR A 733 -21.92 37.19 23.88
N GLN A 734 -21.53 38.17 23.06
CA GLN A 734 -21.98 38.32 21.66
C GLN A 734 -23.51 38.24 21.49
N THR A 735 -24.27 38.74 22.48
CA THR A 735 -25.73 38.72 22.41
C THR A 735 -26.21 39.56 21.24
N ALA A 736 -26.98 38.93 20.35
CA ALA A 736 -27.60 39.58 19.21
C ALA A 736 -29.11 39.32 19.25
N PHE A 737 -29.87 40.33 18.83
CA PHE A 737 -31.31 40.24 18.64
C PHE A 737 -31.61 40.02 17.15
N PHE A 738 -32.39 38.99 16.84
CA PHE A 738 -32.81 38.66 15.48
C PHE A 738 -34.32 38.83 15.36
N LEU A 739 -34.76 39.82 14.58
CA LEU A 739 -36.17 40.02 14.23
C LEU A 739 -36.45 39.50 12.82
N THR A 740 -37.25 38.45 12.72
CA THR A 740 -37.79 38.00 11.43
C THR A 740 -39.10 38.70 11.17
N LYS A 741 -39.17 39.51 10.11
CA LYS A 741 -40.36 40.26 9.71
C LYS A 741 -40.96 39.71 8.40
N PRO A 742 -42.28 39.85 8.17
CA PRO A 742 -42.88 39.64 6.86
C PRO A 742 -42.26 40.54 5.77
N SER A 743 -42.32 40.10 4.52
CA SER A 743 -41.78 40.84 3.36
C SER A 743 -42.49 42.18 3.12
N SER A 744 -43.73 42.33 3.60
CA SER A 744 -44.53 43.55 3.50
C SER A 744 -44.11 44.68 4.44
N LEU A 745 -43.32 44.38 5.49
CA LEU A 745 -42.80 45.39 6.41
C LEU A 745 -41.39 45.80 6.01
N ILE A 746 -41.04 47.07 6.20
CA ILE A 746 -39.68 47.59 6.00
C ILE A 746 -39.17 48.07 7.36
N TRP A 747 -37.93 47.73 7.69
CA TRP A 747 -37.30 48.21 8.92
C TRP A 747 -37.00 49.70 8.78
N GLN A 748 -37.44 50.51 9.75
CA GLN A 748 -37.25 51.95 9.73
C GLN A 748 -36.08 52.38 10.62
N GLN A 749 -36.20 52.20 11.95
CA GLN A 749 -35.18 52.59 12.92
C GLN A 749 -35.30 51.77 14.22
N SER A 750 -34.21 51.66 14.98
CA SER A 750 -34.21 51.23 16.39
C SER A 750 -33.91 52.43 17.28
N GLU A 751 -34.62 52.54 18.40
CA GLU A 751 -34.28 53.42 19.51
C GLU A 751 -34.03 52.54 20.74
N PRO A 752 -32.88 52.72 21.44
CA PRO A 752 -32.55 51.94 22.63
C PRO A 752 -33.33 52.36 23.89
#